data_AF-A0A976KDH7-F1
#
_entry.id   AF-A0A976KDH7-F1
#
_cell.length_a   1.000
_cell.length_b   1.000
_cell.length_c   1.000
_cell.angle_alpha   90.00
_cell.angle_beta   90.00
_cell.angle_gamma   90.00
#
_symmetry.space_group_name_H-M   'P 1'
#
loop_
_entity.id
_entity.type
_entity.pdbx_description
1 polymer ?
#
loop_
_entity_poly.entity_id
_entity_poly.type
_entity_poly.pdbx_seq_one_letter_code
_entity_poly.pdbx_strand_id
1 'polypeptide(L)'
;MGRRILLASIVDHQLSLRWALGYPCFAPEPTTSVPTGGVKRVDNNPTTRSDSEPARRPLHLYVVATVHLDTQWRWTVQDTIRDFLPATLEGNFAHFERHPFFVLSFEGAFRYMLIKEYYPEEFERLRGYVEQGRWAVAGSMLDSPDVNVVSPESLIRHILYGNRFFEQELGRRSCDLFLPDCFGFSWALPSIAVHCGLDGFSSQKFGNWMAPAEIPFEIGVWRGPDGAEVVAALRPEGYGEGLSEDLSRAPRWVAWIERTGGGSGPAVGLKYVGIGDRGGALDEASMTWLARSIEGEGPIQVTNTASDQLFRDLDETQTRQLPRHASELLLPKHGTGCLTSQAVLKKWNRRNELMADAAERAAVVADWLGSLPYPADRLQQGWTRFLWHQMHDDLTGTSIPPAYGFSWNDELVALNLFTSALTESVGAVAESLDTRAEGIPLVVFNPLSRERQDLVEARLRFAAEPPTAVRVLAPDGNQVPAQIVRRGDRELDVLFLAAVPSFGFQVYDVQAADRAAATDHQLGISESHLENHRYRVEIDDRGDICNLYDKELETELLAAPQRLQLLPDRSPRWPAWEIRYEDVTSPEPPAVSGPVRRRILEEGPARVCLEIERRTRGSTFVQRLRLADGAAGHRLEVETRVDWQTRGRLLKAVFPLTVSSRQATYDLGLGAIERGNNRRDKYEVPAQQWADLTSEAGYFGVSILSDGKLGWDKPDDSTLRLSLLRSPRTWRKFLHQATQDHGSHRFGYALYGHRGSWREGDTPWQAARFNQPLLAFRTTAHPGKLGKSFSFLRLDHPQVLVRAFKQAEEGSDLIVRLQETQESPAEEVVVGLAPPIAEAREVDGSERPLRAAAIEDGKLLTELGSFAPRTFALRPEAGPSVSEPAAGQPLPLPFDVVATSFHGNGKRGDFDGRGRTYPGEQFPSAVSFGGVELRLGPSHPGSANALACRGQALDLPAGDFNRLHLLAAAVEGDAGGTFDVDGQPIDLRIQSYSGTIGRWKDWRRRPWGWSWSRSPSGFLKRDPIAWLTTHRHDQDGRDEPYVFCYLFHYSIELEAGARFVLLPEVPEIRLFAVTAARERIGDTKAAFDPYD
;
A
#
# COMPACT_ATOMS: atom_id res chain seq x y z
N MET A 1 19.81 -25.67 -44.65
CA MET A 1 20.80 -25.33 -45.70
C MET A 1 20.15 -24.30 -46.61
N GLY A 2 20.34 -23.00 -46.43
CA GLY A 2 21.62 -22.30 -46.37
C GLY A 2 21.74 -21.51 -47.66
N ARG A 3 21.47 -20.20 -47.62
CA ARG A 3 21.80 -19.17 -48.62
C ARG A 3 21.28 -17.83 -48.08
N ARG A 4 22.17 -16.87 -47.75
CA ARG A 4 22.74 -15.86 -48.69
C ARG A 4 21.73 -14.70 -48.89
N ILE A 5 22.07 -13.41 -48.96
CA ILE A 5 23.31 -12.63 -48.89
C ILE A 5 22.87 -11.17 -49.10
N LEU A 6 23.55 -10.24 -48.41
CA LEU A 6 24.00 -8.90 -48.82
C LEU A 6 23.09 -7.90 -49.58
N LEU A 7 23.21 -6.67 -49.05
CA LEU A 7 23.60 -5.41 -49.70
C LEU A 7 22.54 -4.51 -50.35
N ALA A 8 22.58 -3.28 -49.82
CA ALA A 8 22.86 -2.03 -50.54
C ALA A 8 21.70 -1.04 -50.75
N SER A 9 22.09 0.19 -50.42
CA SER A 9 21.46 1.50 -50.40
C SER A 9 20.99 2.05 -51.76
N ILE A 10 20.37 3.25 -51.67
CA ILE A 10 20.22 4.36 -52.65
C ILE A 10 18.74 4.56 -53.03
N VAL A 11 18.10 5.75 -53.12
CA VAL A 11 18.28 7.17 -52.74
C VAL A 11 16.98 7.87 -53.23
N ASP A 12 16.61 8.95 -52.54
CA ASP A 12 15.83 10.13 -52.96
C ASP A 12 14.30 10.21 -53.17
N HIS A 13 13.81 11.30 -52.55
CA HIS A 13 12.94 12.37 -53.04
C HIS A 13 11.40 12.34 -52.84
N GLN A 14 11.01 13.20 -51.89
CA GLN A 14 10.08 14.34 -52.01
C GLN A 14 8.54 14.14 -51.96
N LEU A 15 8.00 14.73 -50.88
CA LEU A 15 6.94 15.75 -50.78
C LEU A 15 5.48 15.42 -51.18
N SER A 16 4.60 15.56 -50.18
CA SER A 16 3.35 16.37 -50.12
C SER A 16 2.36 15.65 -49.19
N LEU A 17 1.48 16.25 -48.38
CA LEU A 17 1.01 17.61 -48.12
C LEU A 17 0.29 17.56 -46.75
N ARG A 18 0.47 18.58 -45.90
CA ARG A 18 -0.25 18.79 -44.62
C ARG A 18 -1.60 19.48 -44.85
N TRP A 19 -2.59 19.20 -43.99
CA TRP A 19 -3.61 20.14 -43.43
C TRP A 19 -3.92 19.66 -41.99
N ALA A 20 -3.46 20.34 -40.93
CA ALA A 20 -4.10 21.45 -40.16
C ALA A 20 -5.29 20.97 -39.30
N LEU A 21 -5.34 21.15 -37.97
CA LEU A 21 -5.47 22.39 -37.16
C LEU A 21 -4.98 22.06 -35.71
N GLY A 22 -4.32 22.88 -34.88
CA GLY A 22 -4.00 24.30 -34.83
C GLY A 22 -4.34 24.85 -33.43
N TYR A 23 -3.39 25.43 -32.69
CA TYR A 23 -3.47 26.68 -31.87
C TYR A 23 -2.15 26.90 -31.07
N PRO A 24 -1.75 28.16 -30.78
CA PRO A 24 -0.38 28.63 -31.00
C PRO A 24 0.31 29.26 -29.77
N CYS A 25 1.65 29.21 -29.75
CA CYS A 25 2.50 30.06 -28.90
C CYS A 25 2.94 31.31 -29.69
N PHE A 26 2.82 32.49 -29.08
CA PHE A 26 3.31 33.77 -29.61
C PHE A 26 4.79 34.00 -29.26
N ALA A 27 5.57 34.49 -30.23
CA ALA A 27 6.81 35.23 -30.04
C ALA A 27 6.91 36.34 -31.11
N PRO A 28 7.61 37.46 -30.84
CA PRO A 28 7.49 38.70 -31.61
C PRO A 28 8.45 38.79 -32.82
N GLU A 29 8.02 39.55 -33.83
CA GLU A 29 8.80 39.92 -35.02
C GLU A 29 9.90 40.97 -34.73
N PRO A 30 10.96 41.02 -35.54
CA PRO A 30 11.78 42.21 -35.74
C PRO A 30 11.68 42.74 -37.18
N THR A 31 11.82 44.05 -37.37
CA THR A 31 12.49 44.64 -38.56
C THR A 31 12.76 46.13 -38.34
N THR A 32 13.96 46.59 -38.70
CA THR A 32 14.15 47.75 -39.58
C THR A 32 15.58 47.84 -40.09
N SER A 33 15.67 48.22 -41.35
CA SER A 33 16.80 48.31 -42.29
C SER A 33 17.70 49.52 -42.11
N VAL A 34 19.00 49.43 -42.47
CA VAL A 34 19.83 50.57 -42.97
C VAL A 34 20.94 50.03 -43.93
N PRO A 35 21.39 50.79 -44.97
CA PRO A 35 22.05 50.25 -46.17
C PRO A 35 23.58 50.42 -46.25
N THR A 36 24.11 49.89 -47.35
CA THR A 36 25.49 49.75 -47.84
C THR A 36 26.38 51.00 -47.90
N GLY A 37 27.68 50.83 -47.62
CA GLY A 37 28.74 51.68 -48.18
C GLY A 37 30.15 51.50 -47.58
N GLY A 38 31.14 51.23 -48.44
CA GLY A 38 32.50 51.76 -48.27
C GLY A 38 33.62 50.81 -47.82
N VAL A 39 34.41 50.31 -48.77
CA VAL A 39 35.72 49.67 -48.59
C VAL A 39 36.81 50.72 -48.33
N LYS A 40 37.64 50.52 -47.30
CA LYS A 40 39.05 50.99 -47.27
C LYS A 40 39.93 50.00 -46.47
N ARG A 41 40.91 49.42 -47.17
CA ARG A 41 42.13 48.80 -46.59
C ARG A 41 42.94 49.84 -45.84
N VAL A 42 43.55 49.50 -44.70
CA VAL A 42 44.95 49.84 -44.32
C VAL A 42 45.42 48.89 -43.18
N ASP A 43 46.53 48.23 -43.47
CA ASP A 43 47.68 47.75 -42.68
C ASP A 43 47.60 46.75 -41.50
N ASN A 44 48.40 45.70 -41.70
CA ASN A 44 48.92 44.75 -40.72
C ASN A 44 49.91 45.43 -39.76
N ASN A 45 49.76 45.20 -38.46
CA ASN A 45 50.90 45.09 -37.54
C ASN A 45 50.57 44.07 -36.42
N PRO A 46 51.46 43.12 -36.08
CA PRO A 46 51.14 42.02 -35.19
C PRO A 46 51.69 42.27 -33.78
N THR A 47 50.86 42.72 -32.83
CA THR A 47 51.23 42.71 -31.41
C THR A 47 49.97 42.78 -30.56
N THR A 48 49.53 41.62 -30.05
CA THR A 48 49.30 41.33 -28.63
C THR A 48 48.64 39.94 -28.55
N ARG A 49 49.35 38.97 -27.97
CA ARG A 49 48.70 37.81 -27.36
C ARG A 49 47.90 38.38 -26.18
N SER A 50 46.60 38.60 -26.37
CA SER A 50 45.69 38.54 -25.24
C SER A 50 45.53 37.06 -24.92
N ASP A 51 46.07 36.63 -23.78
CA ASP A 51 45.59 35.44 -23.10
C ASP A 51 44.10 35.70 -22.81
N SER A 52 43.23 35.30 -23.74
CA SER A 52 41.82 35.15 -23.43
C SER A 52 41.76 33.97 -22.46
N GLU A 53 41.62 34.26 -21.17
CA GLU A 53 41.12 33.28 -20.22
C GLU A 53 39.92 32.58 -20.89
N PRO A 54 39.86 31.24 -20.90
CA PRO A 54 38.68 30.55 -21.41
C PRO A 54 37.47 31.12 -20.67
N ALA A 55 36.47 31.59 -21.42
CA ALA A 55 35.24 32.13 -20.84
C ALA A 55 34.75 31.17 -19.75
N ARG A 56 34.78 31.62 -18.49
CA ARG A 56 34.34 30.80 -17.36
C ARG A 56 32.91 30.35 -17.66
N ARG A 57 32.67 29.04 -17.63
CA ARG A 57 31.32 28.49 -17.77
C ARG A 57 30.43 29.13 -16.69
N PRO A 58 29.25 29.67 -17.03
CA PRO A 58 28.36 30.25 -16.04
C PRO A 58 27.96 29.16 -15.03
N LEU A 59 28.07 29.45 -13.74
CA LEU A 59 27.62 28.57 -12.66
C LEU A 59 26.11 28.78 -12.49
N HIS A 60 25.32 27.71 -12.39
CA HIS A 60 23.86 27.83 -12.24
C HIS A 60 23.40 27.22 -10.91
N LEU A 61 22.64 27.99 -10.13
CA LEU A 61 21.97 27.52 -8.92
C LEU A 61 20.45 27.58 -9.08
N TYR A 62 19.83 26.41 -9.10
CA TYR A 62 18.38 26.24 -9.01
C TYR A 62 17.94 26.38 -7.55
N VAL A 63 17.05 27.33 -7.28
CA VAL A 63 16.48 27.57 -5.96
C VAL A 63 15.04 27.11 -5.95
N VAL A 64 14.77 26.02 -5.27
CA VAL A 64 13.44 25.46 -5.09
C VAL A 64 12.85 26.07 -3.83
N ALA A 65 11.93 27.02 -4.00
CA ALA A 65 11.14 27.51 -2.89
C ALA A 65 10.07 26.46 -2.56
N THR A 66 10.03 26.00 -1.32
CA THR A 66 9.19 24.87 -0.90
C THR A 66 8.50 25.15 0.42
N VAL A 67 7.35 24.53 0.63
CA VAL A 67 6.62 24.58 1.90
C VAL A 67 6.34 23.15 2.33
N HIS A 68 7.17 22.65 3.25
CA HIS A 68 6.98 21.30 3.76
C HIS A 68 5.88 21.28 4.82
N LEU A 69 4.89 20.41 4.65
CA LEU A 69 3.76 20.30 5.57
C LEU A 69 3.50 18.84 5.90
N ASP A 70 3.84 18.38 7.11
CA ASP A 70 3.41 17.04 7.52
C ASP A 70 1.90 17.01 7.65
N THR A 71 1.25 16.10 6.89
CA THR A 71 -0.20 15.92 6.94
C THR A 71 -0.66 15.62 8.37
N GLN A 72 0.14 14.86 9.12
CA GLN A 72 0.05 14.76 10.56
C GLN A 72 1.39 14.38 11.17
N TRP A 73 1.70 14.91 12.36
CA TRP A 73 2.93 14.54 13.07
C TRP A 73 2.77 14.80 14.56
N ARG A 74 3.10 16.02 15.00
CA ARG A 74 2.90 16.51 16.36
C ARG A 74 1.57 17.23 16.54
N TRP A 75 0.70 17.02 15.58
CA TRP A 75 -0.66 17.50 15.40
C TRP A 75 -1.43 16.43 14.63
N THR A 76 -2.73 16.61 14.51
CA THR A 76 -3.64 15.71 13.79
C THR A 76 -3.95 16.25 12.40
N VAL A 77 -4.46 15.40 11.51
CA VAL A 77 -4.98 15.84 10.20
C VAL A 77 -6.04 16.95 10.31
N GLN A 78 -6.82 16.96 11.40
CA GLN A 78 -7.79 18.03 11.67
C GLN A 78 -7.12 19.39 11.92
N ASP A 79 -5.97 19.41 12.59
CA ASP A 79 -5.19 20.64 12.79
C ASP A 79 -4.58 21.11 11.47
N THR A 80 -4.12 20.17 10.62
CA THR A 80 -3.65 20.47 9.27
C THR A 80 -4.72 21.14 8.43
N ILE A 81 -5.94 20.57 8.42
CA ILE A 81 -7.09 21.13 7.70
C ILE A 81 -7.39 22.52 8.25
N ARG A 82 -7.64 22.65 9.55
CA ARG A 82 -8.16 23.89 10.14
C ARG A 82 -7.15 25.04 10.18
N ASP A 83 -5.88 24.75 10.45
CA ASP A 83 -4.90 25.78 10.82
C ASP A 83 -3.77 25.91 9.79
N PHE A 84 -3.23 24.80 9.26
CA PHE A 84 -2.00 24.84 8.45
C PHE A 84 -2.24 25.00 6.95
N LEU A 85 -3.29 24.41 6.39
CA LEU A 85 -3.66 24.63 4.99
C LEU A 85 -4.04 26.10 4.74
N PRO A 86 -4.92 26.75 5.53
CA PRO A 86 -5.22 28.17 5.37
C PRO A 86 -3.98 29.06 5.47
N ALA A 87 -3.13 28.84 6.48
CA ALA A 87 -1.90 29.62 6.65
C ALA A 87 -0.93 29.47 5.45
N THR A 88 -0.87 28.28 4.85
CA THR A 88 -0.09 28.02 3.64
C THR A 88 -0.67 28.74 2.43
N LEU A 89 -1.99 28.68 2.25
CA LEU A 89 -2.67 29.32 1.12
C LEU A 89 -2.57 30.85 1.20
N GLU A 90 -3.03 31.45 2.29
CA GLU A 90 -3.09 32.90 2.46
C GLU A 90 -1.71 33.56 2.37
N GLY A 91 -0.72 32.98 3.04
CA GLY A 91 0.64 33.51 3.04
C GLY A 91 1.27 33.52 1.65
N ASN A 92 1.10 32.44 0.88
CA ASN A 92 1.67 32.36 -0.46
C ASN A 92 0.87 33.15 -1.50
N PHE A 93 -0.46 33.26 -1.36
CA PHE A 93 -1.26 34.17 -2.19
C PHE A 93 -0.78 35.62 -2.05
N ALA A 94 -0.49 36.07 -0.83
CA ALA A 94 0.06 37.40 -0.60
C ALA A 94 1.45 37.59 -1.27
N HIS A 95 2.29 36.56 -1.27
CA HIS A 95 3.58 36.60 -1.98
C HIS A 95 3.39 36.65 -3.49
N PHE A 96 2.43 35.90 -4.03
CA PHE A 96 2.19 35.96 -5.46
C PHE A 96 1.71 37.34 -5.91
N GLU A 97 0.90 38.02 -5.11
CA GLU A 97 0.46 39.39 -5.41
C GLU A 97 1.63 40.40 -5.41
N ARG A 98 2.66 40.20 -4.56
CA ARG A 98 3.78 41.15 -4.39
C ARG A 98 5.02 40.85 -5.25
N HIS A 99 5.30 39.58 -5.55
CA HIS A 99 6.59 39.14 -6.10
C HIS A 99 6.42 38.33 -7.39
N PRO A 100 6.30 38.98 -8.57
CA PRO A 100 6.01 38.30 -9.85
C PRO A 100 6.96 37.16 -10.24
N PHE A 101 8.22 37.20 -9.78
CA PHE A 101 9.23 36.16 -10.04
C PHE A 101 9.02 34.87 -9.23
N PHE A 102 8.19 34.91 -8.18
CA PHE A 102 8.11 33.83 -7.20
C PHE A 102 7.40 32.59 -7.75
N VAL A 103 8.09 31.45 -7.64
CA VAL A 103 7.62 30.10 -7.95
C VAL A 103 7.74 29.25 -6.70
N LEU A 104 6.61 28.75 -6.21
CA LEU A 104 6.51 27.83 -5.07
C LEU A 104 6.35 26.40 -5.56
N SER A 105 7.10 25.46 -4.99
CA SER A 105 6.87 24.02 -5.10
C SER A 105 6.11 23.53 -3.86
N PHE A 106 5.01 22.78 -4.06
CA PHE A 106 4.23 22.22 -2.96
C PHE A 106 3.86 20.76 -3.24
N GLU A 107 4.29 19.86 -2.35
CA GLU A 107 4.25 18.41 -2.54
C GLU A 107 3.02 17.70 -1.96
N GLY A 108 2.69 16.55 -2.55
CA GLY A 108 1.69 15.60 -2.06
C GLY A 108 0.24 15.98 -2.41
N ALA A 109 -0.33 15.27 -3.39
CA ALA A 109 -1.67 15.53 -3.91
C ALA A 109 -2.79 15.45 -2.85
N PHE A 110 -2.63 14.69 -1.78
CA PHE A 110 -3.61 14.55 -0.70
C PHE A 110 -3.88 15.89 -0.01
N ARG A 111 -2.88 16.75 0.15
CA ARG A 111 -3.08 18.11 0.68
C ARG A 111 -3.95 18.94 -0.25
N TYR A 112 -3.78 18.79 -1.57
CA TYR A 112 -4.63 19.44 -2.56
C TYR A 112 -6.06 18.86 -2.55
N MET A 113 -6.22 17.55 -2.33
CA MET A 113 -7.53 16.93 -2.13
C MET A 113 -8.24 17.52 -0.91
N LEU A 114 -7.53 17.70 0.21
CA LEU A 114 -8.07 18.36 1.40
C LEU A 114 -8.43 19.84 1.13
N ILE A 115 -7.59 20.57 0.39
CA ILE A 115 -7.91 21.96 -0.01
C ILE A 115 -9.16 21.99 -0.89
N LYS A 116 -9.26 21.13 -1.90
CA LYS A 116 -10.44 21.04 -2.77
C LYS A 116 -11.71 20.70 -1.99
N GLU A 117 -11.59 19.82 -1.00
CA GLU A 117 -12.72 19.39 -0.16
C GLU A 117 -13.19 20.48 0.82
N TYR A 118 -12.27 21.06 1.59
CA TYR A 118 -12.61 21.94 2.73
C TYR A 118 -12.50 23.45 2.41
N TYR A 119 -11.79 23.81 1.33
CA TYR A 119 -11.51 25.19 0.93
C TYR A 119 -11.67 25.36 -0.59
N PRO A 120 -12.84 25.05 -1.16
CA PRO A 120 -13.03 25.00 -2.62
C PRO A 120 -12.82 26.36 -3.30
N GLU A 121 -13.13 27.49 -2.65
CA GLU A 121 -12.88 28.82 -3.21
C GLU A 121 -11.37 29.13 -3.30
N GLU A 122 -10.61 28.76 -2.28
CA GLU A 122 -9.16 28.88 -2.26
C GLU A 122 -8.50 27.90 -3.24
N PHE A 123 -9.06 26.71 -3.44
CA PHE A 123 -8.60 25.77 -4.45
C PHE A 123 -8.65 26.37 -5.86
N GLU A 124 -9.74 27.08 -6.19
CA GLU A 124 -9.88 27.77 -7.48
C GLU A 124 -8.84 28.90 -7.64
N ARG A 125 -8.56 29.67 -6.58
CA ARG A 125 -7.45 30.65 -6.59
C ARG A 125 -6.09 29.99 -6.78
N LEU A 126 -5.84 28.87 -6.08
CA LEU A 126 -4.62 28.07 -6.23
C LEU A 126 -4.47 27.59 -7.67
N ARG A 127 -5.52 27.03 -8.28
CA ARG A 127 -5.49 26.58 -9.69
C ARG A 127 -5.09 27.72 -10.63
N GLY A 128 -5.60 28.93 -10.39
CA GLY A 128 -5.19 30.11 -11.15
C GLY A 128 -3.68 30.40 -11.08
N TYR A 129 -3.02 30.18 -9.93
CA TYR A 129 -1.56 30.32 -9.80
C TYR A 129 -0.77 29.15 -10.41
N VAL A 130 -1.35 27.96 -10.45
CA VAL A 130 -0.79 26.81 -11.17
C VAL A 130 -0.78 27.05 -12.68
N GLU A 131 -1.88 27.57 -13.22
CA GLU A 131 -1.99 27.95 -14.64
C GLU A 131 -0.93 28.99 -15.03
N GLN A 132 -0.66 29.96 -14.14
CA GLN A 132 0.38 30.98 -14.29
C GLN A 132 1.81 30.45 -14.15
N GLY A 133 2.01 29.19 -13.74
CA GLY A 133 3.33 28.60 -13.50
C GLY A 133 4.03 29.10 -12.23
N ARG A 134 3.27 29.69 -11.30
CA ARG A 134 3.80 30.27 -10.05
C ARG A 134 3.59 29.35 -8.85
N TRP A 135 2.62 28.47 -8.93
CA TRP A 135 2.45 27.32 -8.04
C TRP A 135 2.77 26.04 -8.81
N ALA A 136 3.88 25.39 -8.46
CA ALA A 136 4.31 24.13 -9.02
C ALA A 136 3.87 22.97 -8.13
N VAL A 137 3.18 22.00 -8.73
CA VAL A 137 2.97 20.68 -8.11
C VAL A 137 4.33 19.96 -8.03
N ALA A 138 4.62 19.30 -6.91
CA ALA A 138 5.91 18.68 -6.67
C ALA A 138 5.79 17.22 -6.16
N GLY A 139 6.81 16.41 -6.44
CA GLY A 139 7.02 15.10 -5.84
C GLY A 139 6.21 13.93 -6.42
N SER A 140 5.28 14.17 -7.34
CA SER A 140 4.52 13.17 -8.10
C SER A 140 3.58 12.26 -7.31
N MET A 141 3.70 12.20 -5.99
CA MET A 141 3.05 11.20 -5.13
C MET A 141 1.77 11.74 -4.46
N LEU A 142 0.88 10.83 -4.08
CA LEU A 142 -0.33 11.14 -3.33
C LEU A 142 -0.03 11.83 -1.98
N ASP A 143 1.00 11.38 -1.24
CA ASP A 143 1.59 12.10 -0.11
C ASP A 143 3.11 11.83 -0.17
N SER A 144 3.89 12.15 0.87
CA SER A 144 5.32 11.87 0.95
C SER A 144 5.57 10.62 1.82
N PRO A 145 5.50 9.40 1.24
CA PRO A 145 5.56 8.16 2.00
C PRO A 145 6.97 7.84 2.51
N ASP A 146 7.06 7.00 3.54
CA ASP A 146 8.28 6.22 3.76
C ASP A 146 8.50 5.25 2.59
N VAL A 147 9.75 5.10 2.12
CA VAL A 147 10.07 4.30 0.92
C VAL A 147 10.83 3.01 1.24
N ASN A 148 10.93 2.64 2.51
CA ASN A 148 11.58 1.39 2.95
C ASN A 148 10.56 0.36 3.43
N VAL A 149 9.50 0.83 4.11
CA VAL A 149 8.42 0.01 4.68
C VAL A 149 7.36 -0.30 3.63
N VAL A 150 7.07 0.67 2.76
CA VAL A 150 5.99 0.59 1.76
C VAL A 150 6.35 -0.36 0.63
N SER A 151 5.37 -1.14 0.15
CA SER A 151 5.61 -2.05 -0.97
C SER A 151 5.84 -1.29 -2.29
N PRO A 152 6.59 -1.88 -3.25
CA PRO A 152 6.77 -1.27 -4.56
C PRO A 152 5.46 -0.93 -5.28
N GLU A 153 4.43 -1.78 -5.19
CA GLU A 153 3.14 -1.50 -5.83
C GLU A 153 2.45 -0.29 -5.19
N SER A 154 2.46 -0.15 -3.85
CA SER A 154 1.96 1.06 -3.18
C SER A 154 2.71 2.33 -3.61
N LEU A 155 4.04 2.27 -3.77
CA LEU A 155 4.81 3.41 -4.30
C LEU A 155 4.41 3.77 -5.74
N ILE A 156 4.12 2.78 -6.57
CA ILE A 156 3.60 3.00 -7.92
C ILE A 156 2.18 3.61 -7.85
N ARG A 157 1.31 3.14 -6.96
CA ARG A 157 -0.02 3.75 -6.74
C ARG A 157 0.06 5.17 -6.22
N HIS A 158 1.02 5.48 -5.35
CA HIS A 158 1.28 6.85 -4.92
C HIS A 158 1.55 7.77 -6.11
N ILE A 159 2.43 7.35 -7.03
CA ILE A 159 2.80 8.15 -8.21
C ILE A 159 1.63 8.22 -9.20
N LEU A 160 0.95 7.10 -9.46
CA LEU A 160 -0.21 7.02 -10.34
C LEU A 160 -1.33 7.96 -9.86
N TYR A 161 -1.76 7.85 -8.61
CA TYR A 161 -2.85 8.69 -8.08
C TYR A 161 -2.44 10.13 -7.84
N GLY A 162 -1.21 10.39 -7.41
CA GLY A 162 -0.70 11.75 -7.22
C GLY A 162 -0.69 12.54 -8.52
N ASN A 163 0.01 12.03 -9.54
CA ASN A 163 0.09 12.70 -10.83
C ASN A 163 -1.26 12.71 -11.58
N ARG A 164 -2.08 11.65 -11.47
CA ARG A 164 -3.42 11.65 -12.05
C ARG A 164 -4.28 12.77 -11.48
N PHE A 165 -4.27 12.97 -10.16
CA PHE A 165 -4.98 14.08 -9.53
C PHE A 165 -4.47 15.43 -10.05
N PHE A 166 -3.15 15.63 -10.12
CA PHE A 166 -2.58 16.87 -10.65
C PHE A 166 -2.96 17.12 -12.12
N GLU A 167 -2.93 16.08 -12.96
CA GLU A 167 -3.25 16.17 -14.38
C GLU A 167 -4.74 16.50 -14.58
N GLN A 168 -5.63 15.84 -13.84
CA GLN A 168 -7.08 16.03 -13.96
C GLN A 168 -7.58 17.35 -13.39
N GLU A 169 -7.06 17.76 -12.23
CA GLU A 169 -7.59 18.92 -11.50
C GLU A 169 -6.84 20.21 -11.81
N LEU A 170 -5.56 20.11 -12.17
CA LEU A 170 -4.67 21.27 -12.32
C LEU A 170 -4.00 21.33 -13.71
N GLY A 171 -4.16 20.32 -14.57
CA GLY A 171 -3.56 20.29 -15.91
C GLY A 171 -2.03 20.31 -15.90
N ARG A 172 -1.42 19.80 -14.82
CA ARG A 172 0.04 19.76 -14.60
C ARG A 172 0.46 18.40 -14.05
N ARG A 173 1.74 18.06 -14.20
CA ARG A 173 2.35 16.83 -13.71
C ARG A 173 3.72 17.15 -13.13
N SER A 174 4.10 16.47 -12.05
CA SER A 174 5.49 16.47 -11.56
C SER A 174 6.28 15.33 -12.18
N CYS A 175 7.58 15.53 -12.42
CA CYS A 175 8.47 14.52 -13.00
C CYS A 175 9.59 14.09 -12.03
N ASP A 176 9.44 14.38 -10.74
CA ASP A 176 10.43 14.07 -9.70
C ASP A 176 9.83 13.27 -8.52
N LEU A 177 10.74 12.65 -7.78
CA LEU A 177 10.54 12.20 -6.41
C LEU A 177 11.11 13.24 -5.45
N PHE A 178 10.24 14.08 -4.91
CA PHE A 178 10.57 15.12 -3.95
C PHE A 178 10.29 14.61 -2.53
N LEU A 179 11.32 14.09 -1.87
CA LEU A 179 11.22 13.46 -0.55
C LEU A 179 12.16 14.15 0.45
N PRO A 180 11.86 15.41 0.81
CA PRO A 180 12.74 16.21 1.64
C PRO A 180 12.94 15.59 3.03
N ASP A 181 11.92 14.96 3.61
CA ASP A 181 11.99 14.50 5.01
C ASP A 181 11.87 12.97 5.27
N CYS A 182 11.99 12.12 4.23
CA CYS A 182 11.88 10.66 4.41
C CYS A 182 13.12 10.00 5.06
N PHE A 183 12.92 8.89 5.78
CA PHE A 183 13.90 8.30 6.70
C PHE A 183 14.82 7.24 6.06
N GLY A 184 15.50 7.62 4.97
CA GLY A 184 16.37 6.75 4.17
C GLY A 184 15.66 6.20 2.94
N PHE A 185 16.42 5.69 1.97
CA PHE A 185 15.88 5.35 0.65
C PHE A 185 16.38 3.99 0.13
N SER A 186 15.41 3.14 -0.25
CA SER A 186 15.66 1.81 -0.81
C SER A 186 16.39 1.89 -2.16
N TRP A 187 17.29 0.94 -2.41
CA TRP A 187 17.99 0.81 -3.69
C TRP A 187 17.02 0.59 -4.88
N ALA A 188 15.82 0.09 -4.63
CA ALA A 188 14.80 -0.13 -5.66
C ALA A 188 14.10 1.16 -6.16
N LEU A 189 14.25 2.27 -5.45
CA LEU A 189 13.48 3.49 -5.74
C LEU A 189 13.75 4.10 -7.14
N PRO A 190 15.00 4.13 -7.68
CA PRO A 190 15.24 4.55 -9.05
C PRO A 190 14.50 3.71 -10.09
N SER A 191 14.44 2.39 -9.90
CA SER A 191 13.71 1.48 -10.80
C SER A 191 12.22 1.80 -10.82
N ILE A 192 11.63 2.07 -9.65
CA ILE A 192 10.22 2.50 -9.54
C ILE A 192 10.01 3.86 -10.21
N ALA A 193 10.90 4.83 -9.96
CA ALA A 193 10.82 6.17 -10.52
C ALA A 193 10.83 6.15 -12.06
N VAL A 194 11.84 5.50 -12.65
CA VAL A 194 11.97 5.36 -14.11
C VAL A 194 10.80 4.58 -14.67
N HIS A 195 10.36 3.52 -13.99
CA HIS A 195 9.20 2.75 -14.43
C HIS A 195 7.93 3.61 -14.50
N CYS A 196 7.75 4.58 -13.62
CA CYS A 196 6.64 5.55 -13.65
C CYS A 196 6.93 6.80 -14.51
N GLY A 197 8.03 6.78 -15.27
CA GLY A 197 8.51 7.87 -16.12
C GLY A 197 8.74 9.18 -15.36
N LEU A 198 9.44 9.07 -14.22
CA LEU A 198 10.02 10.19 -13.46
C LEU A 198 11.53 10.25 -13.71
N ASP A 199 12.09 11.47 -13.71
CA ASP A 199 13.46 11.74 -14.15
C ASP A 199 14.43 12.03 -13.00
N GLY A 200 13.88 12.48 -11.86
CA GLY A 200 14.67 13.08 -10.78
C GLY A 200 14.29 12.64 -9.37
N PHE A 201 15.25 12.77 -8.46
CA PHE A 201 15.08 12.55 -7.02
C PHE A 201 15.79 13.65 -6.24
N SER A 202 15.18 14.15 -5.16
CA SER A 202 15.88 15.06 -4.25
C SER A 202 15.46 14.90 -2.78
N SER A 203 16.43 15.07 -1.89
CA SER A 203 16.21 15.00 -0.44
C SER A 203 17.24 15.82 0.35
N GLN A 204 16.80 16.50 1.42
CA GLN A 204 17.71 17.22 2.32
C GLN A 204 18.38 16.32 3.37
N LYS A 205 17.94 15.07 3.53
CA LYS A 205 18.32 14.22 4.67
C LYS A 205 19.80 13.84 4.70
N PHE A 206 20.53 14.06 3.61
CA PHE A 206 21.99 13.91 3.54
C PHE A 206 22.74 15.24 3.67
N GLY A 207 22.07 16.38 3.80
CA GLY A 207 22.68 17.70 3.95
C GLY A 207 22.92 18.16 5.39
N ASN A 208 22.49 17.39 6.41
CA ASN A 208 22.41 17.86 7.79
C ASN A 208 23.15 16.94 8.80
N TRP A 209 23.00 17.21 10.10
CA TRP A 209 23.66 16.46 11.20
C TRP A 209 23.29 14.96 11.31
N MET A 210 22.29 14.52 10.55
CA MET A 210 21.81 13.15 10.45
C MET A 210 22.51 12.35 9.36
N ALA A 211 23.20 13.02 8.45
CA ALA A 211 23.82 12.41 7.29
C ALA A 211 24.80 11.28 7.69
N PRO A 212 24.91 10.24 6.85
CA PRO A 212 25.98 9.26 6.95
C PRO A 212 27.34 9.96 6.80
N ALA A 213 28.40 9.29 7.27
CA ALA A 213 29.76 9.84 7.21
C ALA A 213 30.24 10.09 5.77
N GLU A 214 29.74 9.30 4.82
CA GLU A 214 30.02 9.42 3.40
C GLU A 214 28.70 9.52 2.63
N ILE A 215 28.62 10.50 1.74
CA ILE A 215 27.49 10.71 0.84
C ILE A 215 28.07 10.64 -0.56
N PRO A 216 27.47 9.86 -1.48
CA PRO A 216 28.12 9.50 -2.74
C PRO A 216 28.40 10.70 -3.64
N PHE A 217 27.53 11.71 -3.61
CA PHE A 217 27.64 12.94 -4.39
C PHE A 217 26.63 13.98 -3.90
N GLU A 218 26.74 15.21 -4.40
CA GLU A 218 25.74 16.24 -4.20
C GLU A 218 24.67 16.26 -5.29
N ILE A 219 25.10 16.33 -6.54
CA ILE A 219 24.30 16.05 -7.74
C ILE A 219 24.96 14.89 -8.46
N GLY A 220 24.19 13.85 -8.77
CA GLY A 220 24.70 12.63 -9.38
C GLY A 220 23.61 11.79 -10.03
N VAL A 221 23.94 10.56 -10.38
CA VAL A 221 23.01 9.58 -10.93
C VAL A 221 22.86 8.44 -9.94
N TRP A 222 21.63 8.15 -9.53
CA TRP A 222 21.30 7.03 -8.67
C TRP A 222 20.74 5.89 -9.50
N ARG A 223 21.41 4.74 -9.45
CA ARG A 223 21.10 3.55 -10.25
C ARG A 223 20.43 2.47 -9.40
N GLY A 224 19.28 1.98 -9.84
CA GLY A 224 18.53 0.90 -9.21
C GLY A 224 19.07 -0.50 -9.52
N PRO A 225 18.53 -1.57 -8.89
CA PRO A 225 18.99 -2.95 -9.03
C PRO A 225 18.82 -3.52 -10.45
N ASP A 226 17.88 -3.00 -11.24
CA ASP A 226 17.68 -3.36 -12.65
C ASP A 226 18.54 -2.53 -13.62
N GLY A 227 19.35 -1.60 -13.11
CA GLY A 227 20.17 -0.69 -13.90
C GLY A 227 19.49 0.61 -14.31
N ALA A 228 18.22 0.84 -13.95
CA ALA A 228 17.53 2.11 -14.21
C ALA A 228 18.20 3.28 -13.47
N GLU A 229 18.28 4.45 -14.11
CA GLU A 229 19.01 5.62 -13.61
C GLU A 229 18.09 6.84 -13.47
N VAL A 230 18.15 7.53 -12.33
CA VAL A 230 17.58 8.87 -12.14
C VAL A 230 18.65 9.87 -11.72
N VAL A 231 18.49 11.14 -12.07
CA VAL A 231 19.34 12.21 -11.53
C VAL A 231 18.93 12.47 -10.08
N ALA A 232 19.91 12.59 -9.18
CA ALA A 232 19.68 12.72 -7.75
C ALA A 232 20.39 13.94 -7.16
N ALA A 233 19.66 14.75 -6.40
CA ALA A 233 20.18 15.87 -5.60
C ALA A 233 20.10 15.53 -4.10
N LEU A 234 21.25 15.19 -3.49
CA LEU A 234 21.30 14.68 -2.11
C LEU A 234 21.65 15.74 -1.05
N ARG A 235 22.20 16.89 -1.46
CA ARG A 235 22.55 17.98 -0.53
C ARG A 235 21.99 19.35 -0.95
N PRO A 236 20.66 19.51 -1.04
CA PRO A 236 20.02 20.78 -1.35
C PRO A 236 19.96 21.77 -0.17
N GLU A 237 20.57 21.45 0.99
CA GLU A 237 20.38 22.15 2.27
C GLU A 237 18.95 22.07 2.83
N GLY A 238 18.66 22.82 3.91
CA GLY A 238 17.46 22.68 4.69
C GLY A 238 16.18 23.19 4.00
N TYR A 239 15.10 22.41 3.97
CA TYR A 239 13.79 22.92 3.48
C TYR A 239 13.12 23.90 4.45
N GLY A 240 13.54 23.93 5.72
CA GLY A 240 13.03 24.85 6.73
C GLY A 240 13.89 26.11 6.91
N GLU A 241 14.82 26.37 5.99
CA GLU A 241 15.77 27.48 6.06
C GLU A 241 15.37 28.59 5.09
N GLY A 242 15.26 29.82 5.62
CA GLY A 242 15.11 31.04 4.83
C GLY A 242 16.43 31.51 4.21
N LEU A 243 16.40 32.66 3.53
CA LEU A 243 17.59 33.28 2.93
C LEU A 243 18.06 34.48 3.75
N SER A 244 19.37 34.62 3.88
CA SER A 244 20.02 35.72 4.62
C SER A 244 21.21 36.34 3.89
N GLU A 245 21.47 35.93 2.65
CA GLU A 245 22.58 36.43 1.83
C GLU A 245 22.21 36.44 0.33
N ASP A 246 23.02 37.12 -0.48
CA ASP A 246 22.95 37.10 -1.95
C ASP A 246 23.66 35.85 -2.49
N LEU A 247 22.86 34.89 -2.98
CA LEU A 247 23.36 33.62 -3.48
C LEU A 247 24.17 33.75 -4.77
N SER A 248 24.00 34.82 -5.56
CA SER A 248 24.73 35.01 -6.81
C SER A 248 26.25 35.09 -6.59
N ARG A 249 26.66 35.51 -5.39
CA ARG A 249 28.06 35.76 -4.99
C ARG A 249 28.52 34.93 -3.80
N ALA A 250 27.66 34.06 -3.25
CA ALA A 250 27.95 33.29 -2.06
C ALA A 250 29.15 32.34 -2.29
N PRO A 251 30.30 32.55 -1.62
CA PRO A 251 31.52 31.78 -1.91
C PRO A 251 31.35 30.27 -1.70
N ARG A 252 30.46 29.88 -0.76
CA ARG A 252 30.12 28.47 -0.52
C ARG A 252 29.50 27.81 -1.75
N TRP A 253 28.57 28.49 -2.41
CA TRP A 253 27.88 27.96 -3.59
C TRP A 253 28.78 27.98 -4.82
N VAL A 254 29.66 28.99 -4.95
CA VAL A 254 30.67 29.01 -6.02
C VAL A 254 31.57 27.78 -5.91
N ALA A 255 32.18 27.59 -4.75
CA ALA A 255 33.07 26.45 -4.51
C ALA A 255 32.35 25.10 -4.61
N TRP A 256 31.05 25.06 -4.30
CA TRP A 256 30.24 23.86 -4.39
C TRP A 256 29.93 23.49 -5.85
N ILE A 257 29.42 24.43 -6.65
CA ILE A 257 29.10 24.21 -8.07
C ILE A 257 30.39 23.91 -8.86
N GLU A 258 31.48 24.63 -8.58
CA GLU A 258 32.77 24.37 -9.22
C GLU A 258 33.31 22.96 -8.92
N ARG A 259 33.06 22.45 -7.69
CA ARG A 259 33.44 21.07 -7.33
C ARG A 259 32.61 20.05 -8.10
N THR A 260 31.29 20.27 -8.22
CA THR A 260 30.39 19.42 -9.03
C THR A 260 30.79 19.45 -10.51
N GLY A 261 31.21 20.61 -11.04
CA GLY A 261 31.60 20.79 -12.44
C GLY A 261 33.07 20.48 -12.80
N GLY A 262 33.95 20.29 -11.79
CA GLY A 262 35.41 20.38 -11.91
C GLY A 262 36.13 19.33 -12.79
N GLY A 263 35.40 18.38 -13.38
CA GLY A 263 35.96 17.31 -14.21
C GLY A 263 35.60 17.35 -15.69
N SER A 264 34.78 18.33 -16.12
CA SER A 264 34.06 18.48 -17.42
C SER A 264 32.53 18.46 -17.29
N GLY A 265 32.01 18.08 -16.11
CA GLY A 265 30.59 17.98 -15.75
C GLY A 265 29.78 19.29 -15.81
N PRO A 266 28.44 19.21 -15.68
CA PRO A 266 27.58 20.38 -15.63
C PRO A 266 27.87 21.21 -14.36
N ALA A 267 28.06 22.52 -14.54
CA ALA A 267 28.29 23.46 -13.45
C ALA A 267 26.94 23.92 -12.86
N VAL A 268 26.21 22.96 -12.29
CA VAL A 268 24.86 23.16 -11.76
C VAL A 268 24.76 22.84 -10.28
N GLY A 269 23.74 23.41 -9.67
CA GLY A 269 23.48 23.30 -8.25
C GLY A 269 22.00 23.39 -7.90
N LEU A 270 21.60 22.80 -6.78
CA LEU A 270 20.23 22.88 -6.26
C LEU A 270 20.23 23.28 -4.79
N LYS A 271 19.38 24.24 -4.44
CA LYS A 271 19.14 24.71 -3.08
C LYS A 271 17.65 24.70 -2.75
N TYR A 272 17.30 24.21 -1.58
CA TYR A 272 15.99 24.46 -0.97
C TYR A 272 16.00 25.79 -0.21
N VAL A 273 14.86 26.48 -0.30
CA VAL A 273 14.47 27.59 0.58
C VAL A 273 13.03 27.36 0.98
N GLY A 274 12.71 27.46 2.26
CA GLY A 274 11.35 27.13 2.65
C GLY A 274 11.04 27.32 4.11
N ILE A 275 9.84 26.88 4.47
CA ILE A 275 9.36 26.82 5.84
C ILE A 275 9.15 25.37 6.24
N GLY A 276 9.52 25.09 7.49
CA GLY A 276 9.53 23.76 8.05
C GLY A 276 8.14 23.13 8.20
N ASP A 277 8.12 22.02 8.93
CA ASP A 277 7.12 20.95 9.07
C ASP A 277 5.62 21.33 9.10
N ARG A 278 5.23 22.58 9.38
CA ARG A 278 3.83 23.03 9.55
C ARG A 278 3.27 23.80 8.36
N GLY A 279 3.97 23.82 7.24
CA GLY A 279 3.61 24.66 6.12
C GLY A 279 3.76 26.16 6.43
N GLY A 280 2.99 27.00 5.72
CA GLY A 280 3.05 28.46 5.81
C GLY A 280 3.68 29.09 4.56
N ALA A 281 4.34 30.24 4.72
CA ALA A 281 4.90 31.02 3.61
C ALA A 281 6.15 31.78 4.06
N LEU A 282 7.17 31.85 3.18
CA LEU A 282 8.48 32.48 3.47
C LEU A 282 8.35 33.85 4.12
N ASP A 283 9.29 34.22 4.98
CA ASP A 283 9.31 35.58 5.53
C ASP A 283 9.74 36.60 4.46
N GLU A 284 9.31 37.86 4.64
CA GLU A 284 9.60 38.96 3.72
C GLU A 284 11.10 39.22 3.56
N ALA A 285 11.90 38.93 4.59
CA ALA A 285 13.35 39.04 4.54
C ALA A 285 13.94 38.03 3.54
N SER A 286 13.51 36.78 3.59
CA SER A 286 13.91 35.72 2.67
C SER A 286 13.45 36.03 1.25
N MET A 287 12.23 36.54 1.06
CA MET A 287 11.73 36.99 -0.25
C MET A 287 12.58 38.12 -0.84
N THR A 288 12.99 39.08 0.00
CA THR A 288 13.90 40.16 -0.40
C THR A 288 15.26 39.61 -0.82
N TRP A 289 15.82 38.65 -0.08
CA TRP A 289 17.09 38.01 -0.44
C TRP A 289 16.99 37.15 -1.69
N LEU A 290 15.86 36.48 -1.91
CA LEU A 290 15.60 35.72 -3.12
C LEU A 290 15.59 36.63 -4.35
N ALA A 291 14.85 37.75 -4.29
CA ALA A 291 14.84 38.76 -5.35
C ALA A 291 16.25 39.28 -5.65
N ARG A 292 17.01 39.68 -4.61
CA ARG A 292 18.40 40.14 -4.74
C ARG A 292 19.31 39.08 -5.36
N SER A 293 19.12 37.82 -5.00
CA SER A 293 19.92 36.72 -5.52
C SER A 293 19.65 36.49 -7.01
N ILE A 294 18.39 36.60 -7.45
CA ILE A 294 17.99 36.45 -8.85
C ILE A 294 18.50 37.63 -9.70
N GLU A 295 18.39 38.85 -9.18
CA GLU A 295 18.87 40.08 -9.85
C GLU A 295 20.39 40.28 -9.76
N GLY A 296 21.07 39.45 -8.96
CA GLY A 296 22.48 39.61 -8.64
C GLY A 296 23.42 39.32 -9.81
N GLU A 297 24.37 40.22 -10.07
CA GLU A 297 25.38 40.08 -11.13
C GLU A 297 26.62 39.29 -10.67
N GLY A 298 26.42 38.25 -9.85
CA GLY A 298 27.50 37.40 -9.36
C GLY A 298 27.97 36.33 -10.36
N PRO A 299 29.01 35.53 -10.03
CA PRO A 299 29.45 34.41 -10.86
C PRO A 299 28.41 33.27 -10.98
N ILE A 300 27.39 33.25 -10.11
CA ILE A 300 26.30 32.28 -10.14
C ILE A 300 25.04 32.94 -10.70
N GLN A 301 24.48 32.36 -11.76
CA GLN A 301 23.12 32.61 -12.18
C GLN A 301 22.16 31.89 -11.24
N VAL A 302 21.31 32.64 -10.53
CA VAL A 302 20.32 32.10 -9.60
C VAL A 302 18.95 32.09 -10.26
N THR A 303 18.22 30.98 -10.13
CA THR A 303 16.86 30.86 -10.69
C THR A 303 15.92 30.24 -9.65
N ASN A 304 14.84 30.94 -9.29
CA ASN A 304 13.76 30.31 -8.53
C ASN A 304 12.86 29.51 -9.47
N THR A 305 12.65 28.24 -9.15
CA THR A 305 12.01 27.29 -10.06
C THR A 305 11.22 26.20 -9.34
N ALA A 306 10.44 25.42 -10.10
CA ALA A 306 9.87 24.15 -9.68
C ALA A 306 10.94 23.12 -9.29
N SER A 307 10.59 22.17 -8.42
CA SER A 307 11.50 21.16 -7.86
C SER A 307 12.16 20.26 -8.90
N ASP A 308 11.49 20.02 -10.03
CA ASP A 308 11.92 19.09 -11.05
C ASP A 308 12.66 19.74 -12.23
N GLN A 309 12.81 21.06 -12.24
CA GLN A 309 13.39 21.77 -13.40
C GLN A 309 14.85 21.41 -13.68
N LEU A 310 15.68 21.23 -12.63
CA LEU A 310 17.08 20.81 -12.80
C LEU A 310 17.18 19.53 -13.64
N PHE A 311 16.29 18.57 -13.39
CA PHE A 311 16.34 17.25 -14.04
C PHE A 311 15.90 17.33 -15.50
N ARG A 312 14.95 18.23 -15.82
CA ARG A 312 14.52 18.48 -17.20
C ARG A 312 15.57 19.25 -18.01
N ASP A 313 16.36 20.10 -17.36
CA ASP A 313 17.36 20.94 -18.03
C ASP A 313 18.66 20.19 -18.36
N LEU A 314 18.94 19.07 -17.67
CA LEU A 314 20.13 18.27 -17.91
C LEU A 314 19.95 17.35 -19.12
N ASP A 315 20.81 17.50 -20.12
CA ASP A 315 20.84 16.60 -21.28
C ASP A 315 21.58 15.28 -20.97
N GLU A 316 21.49 14.31 -21.90
CA GLU A 316 22.19 13.02 -21.77
C GLU A 316 23.72 13.16 -21.63
N THR A 317 24.33 14.14 -22.30
CA THR A 317 25.79 14.35 -22.29
C THR A 317 26.24 14.84 -20.92
N GLN A 318 25.51 15.80 -20.35
CA GLN A 318 25.73 16.33 -19.01
C GLN A 318 25.48 15.24 -17.96
N THR A 319 24.40 14.48 -18.09
CA THR A 319 24.06 13.38 -17.17
C THR A 319 25.12 12.28 -17.17
N ARG A 320 25.73 11.96 -18.32
CA ARG A 320 26.83 10.99 -18.41
C ARG A 320 28.08 11.41 -17.62
N GLN A 321 28.31 12.70 -17.45
CA GLN A 321 29.47 13.25 -16.72
C GLN A 321 29.28 13.25 -15.20
N LEU A 322 28.06 13.02 -14.70
CA LEU A 322 27.76 12.99 -13.28
C LEU A 322 28.27 11.70 -12.59
N PRO A 323 28.65 11.76 -11.30
CA PRO A 323 29.01 10.59 -10.52
C PRO A 323 27.82 9.63 -10.35
N ARG A 324 28.09 8.32 -10.29
CA ARG A 324 27.06 7.27 -10.17
C ARG A 324 27.13 6.56 -8.82
N HIS A 325 25.97 6.24 -8.27
CA HIS A 325 25.81 5.43 -7.05
C HIS A 325 24.81 4.30 -7.32
N ALA A 326 25.19 3.06 -6.99
CA ALA A 326 24.36 1.87 -7.20
C ALA A 326 24.20 1.08 -5.88
N SER A 327 23.57 1.73 -4.90
CA SER A 327 23.20 1.09 -3.63
C SER A 327 22.09 1.88 -2.97
N GLU A 328 21.61 1.38 -1.83
CA GLU A 328 20.69 2.08 -0.94
C GLU A 328 21.31 3.36 -0.34
N LEU A 329 20.44 4.25 0.11
CA LEU A 329 20.81 5.49 0.80
C LEU A 329 20.19 5.49 2.21
N LEU A 330 20.71 4.62 3.09
CA LEU A 330 20.19 4.45 4.45
C LEU A 330 20.62 5.58 5.40
N LEU A 331 19.79 5.82 6.42
CA LEU A 331 20.08 6.76 7.50
C LEU A 331 20.30 6.00 8.83
N PRO A 332 21.53 5.94 9.37
CA PRO A 332 21.81 5.25 10.63
C PRO A 332 21.27 6.00 11.86
N LYS A 333 20.85 7.26 11.68
CA LYS A 333 20.11 8.09 12.64
C LYS A 333 18.76 8.43 12.01
N HIS A 334 17.72 8.50 12.83
CA HIS A 334 16.35 8.77 12.37
C HIS A 334 15.87 7.86 11.22
N GLY A 335 15.92 6.55 11.41
CA GLY A 335 15.42 5.59 10.43
C GLY A 335 15.36 4.16 10.97
N THR A 336 16.37 3.75 11.75
CA THR A 336 16.45 2.39 12.30
C THR A 336 15.25 2.00 13.17
N GLY A 337 14.75 2.92 14.00
CA GLY A 337 13.56 2.68 14.82
C GLY A 337 12.25 2.65 14.03
N CYS A 338 12.21 3.37 12.90
CA CYS A 338 11.04 3.53 12.04
C CYS A 338 10.59 2.21 11.41
N LEU A 339 11.52 1.26 11.23
CA LEU A 339 11.23 -0.07 10.66
C LEU A 339 10.37 -0.94 11.59
N THR A 340 10.36 -0.69 12.90
CA THR A 340 9.68 -1.56 13.90
C THR A 340 8.57 -0.83 14.68
N SER A 341 8.70 0.48 14.85
CA SER A 341 7.73 1.34 15.55
C SER A 341 6.31 1.25 14.95
N GLN A 342 5.26 1.26 15.78
CA GLN A 342 3.85 1.15 15.34
C GLN A 342 3.58 -0.14 14.54
N ALA A 343 3.87 -1.26 15.17
CA ALA A 343 3.77 -2.59 14.55
C ALA A 343 2.36 -2.94 14.07
N VAL A 344 1.31 -2.45 14.74
CA VAL A 344 -0.08 -2.70 14.33
C VAL A 344 -0.45 -1.95 13.06
N LEU A 345 0.04 -0.70 12.90
CA LEU A 345 -0.20 0.10 11.70
C LEU A 345 0.45 -0.55 10.49
N LYS A 346 1.72 -0.95 10.61
CA LYS A 346 2.44 -1.70 9.56
C LYS A 346 1.75 -3.00 9.16
N LYS A 347 1.17 -3.72 10.12
CA LYS A 347 0.38 -4.93 9.85
C LYS A 347 -0.84 -4.60 8.99
N TRP A 348 -1.61 -3.58 9.33
CA TRP A 348 -2.80 -3.22 8.56
C TRP A 348 -2.45 -2.64 7.20
N ASN A 349 -1.40 -1.82 7.10
CA ASN A 349 -0.87 -1.39 5.82
C ASN A 349 -0.60 -2.59 4.91
N ARG A 350 0.19 -3.55 5.40
CA ARG A 350 0.51 -4.77 4.63
C ARG A 350 -0.73 -5.56 4.26
N ARG A 351 -1.71 -5.66 5.16
CA ARG A 351 -2.97 -6.35 4.89
C ARG A 351 -3.80 -5.64 3.82
N ASN A 352 -3.82 -4.31 3.82
CA ASN A 352 -4.49 -3.50 2.81
C ASN A 352 -3.87 -3.70 1.43
N GLU A 353 -2.54 -3.67 1.32
CA GLU A 353 -1.83 -3.95 0.05
C GLU A 353 -2.24 -5.30 -0.55
N LEU A 354 -2.28 -6.34 0.29
CA LEU A 354 -2.59 -7.71 -0.10
C LEU A 354 -4.09 -7.95 -0.38
N MET A 355 -4.97 -7.28 0.36
CA MET A 355 -6.41 -7.36 0.15
C MET A 355 -6.83 -6.60 -1.10
N ALA A 356 -6.21 -5.45 -1.38
CA ALA A 356 -6.44 -4.67 -2.58
C ALA A 356 -6.08 -5.46 -3.85
N ASP A 357 -4.89 -6.08 -3.90
CA ASP A 357 -4.48 -6.93 -5.03
C ASP A 357 -5.48 -8.09 -5.26
N ALA A 358 -5.89 -8.78 -4.19
CA ALA A 358 -6.88 -9.85 -4.30
C ALA A 358 -8.24 -9.36 -4.81
N ALA A 359 -8.70 -8.19 -4.32
CA ALA A 359 -9.98 -7.60 -4.71
C ALA A 359 -9.98 -7.17 -6.18
N GLU A 360 -8.94 -6.47 -6.64
CA GLU A 360 -8.79 -6.04 -8.04
C GLU A 360 -8.80 -7.25 -8.99
N ARG A 361 -8.05 -8.30 -8.65
CA ARG A 361 -7.99 -9.54 -9.41
C ARG A 361 -9.35 -10.20 -9.55
N ALA A 362 -10.06 -10.39 -8.44
CA ALA A 362 -11.39 -10.99 -8.48
C ALA A 362 -12.38 -10.11 -9.26
N ALA A 363 -12.31 -8.80 -9.10
CA ALA A 363 -13.18 -7.84 -9.77
C ALA A 363 -13.01 -7.85 -11.29
N VAL A 364 -11.78 -7.98 -11.80
CA VAL A 364 -11.56 -8.11 -13.25
C VAL A 364 -12.25 -9.36 -13.81
N VAL A 365 -12.18 -10.48 -13.09
CA VAL A 365 -12.84 -11.71 -13.54
C VAL A 365 -14.36 -11.54 -13.51
N ALA A 366 -14.90 -10.94 -12.46
CA ALA A 366 -16.32 -10.69 -12.32
C ALA A 366 -16.88 -9.77 -13.43
N ASP A 367 -16.15 -8.71 -13.78
CA ASP A 367 -16.47 -7.77 -14.85
C ASP A 367 -16.42 -8.46 -16.21
N TRP A 368 -15.35 -9.21 -16.49
CA TRP A 368 -15.20 -9.95 -17.74
C TRP A 368 -16.31 -11.00 -17.94
N LEU A 369 -16.75 -11.70 -16.88
CA LEU A 369 -17.88 -12.63 -16.96
C LEU A 369 -19.23 -11.95 -17.25
N GLY A 370 -19.28 -10.61 -17.10
CA GLY A 370 -20.49 -9.80 -17.21
C GLY A 370 -21.42 -9.92 -16.00
N SER A 371 -20.91 -10.46 -14.89
CA SER A 371 -21.71 -10.74 -13.68
C SER A 371 -21.75 -9.55 -12.72
N LEU A 372 -20.66 -8.78 -12.63
CA LEU A 372 -20.57 -7.62 -11.74
C LEU A 372 -19.58 -6.61 -12.33
N PRO A 373 -19.96 -5.33 -12.53
CA PRO A 373 -19.04 -4.31 -13.01
C PRO A 373 -17.85 -4.10 -12.08
N TYR A 374 -16.69 -3.76 -12.65
CA TYR A 374 -15.49 -3.44 -11.88
C TYR A 374 -15.74 -2.24 -10.92
N PRO A 375 -15.55 -2.37 -9.60
CA PRO A 375 -15.92 -1.36 -8.62
C PRO A 375 -14.81 -0.29 -8.46
N ALA A 376 -14.51 0.44 -9.54
CA ALA A 376 -13.39 1.39 -9.63
C ALA A 376 -13.37 2.41 -8.46
N ASP A 377 -14.47 3.13 -8.25
CA ASP A 377 -14.56 4.18 -7.22
C ASP A 377 -14.29 3.63 -5.82
N ARG A 378 -14.83 2.45 -5.50
CA ARG A 378 -14.66 1.81 -4.19
C ARG A 378 -13.21 1.37 -3.97
N LEU A 379 -12.57 0.80 -4.99
CA LEU A 379 -11.18 0.39 -4.95
C LEU A 379 -10.25 1.60 -4.82
N GLN A 380 -10.48 2.65 -5.61
CA GLN A 380 -9.71 3.89 -5.54
C GLN A 380 -9.88 4.59 -4.18
N GLN A 381 -11.10 4.62 -3.64
CA GLN A 381 -11.36 5.15 -2.29
C GLN A 381 -10.59 4.34 -1.24
N GLY A 382 -10.63 3.01 -1.31
CA GLY A 382 -9.86 2.12 -0.43
C GLY A 382 -8.36 2.39 -0.48
N TRP A 383 -7.78 2.49 -1.67
CA TRP A 383 -6.36 2.80 -1.84
C TRP A 383 -6.01 4.17 -1.27
N THR A 384 -6.78 5.20 -1.63
CA THR A 384 -6.54 6.56 -1.16
C THR A 384 -6.50 6.62 0.37
N ARG A 385 -7.43 5.91 1.05
CA ARG A 385 -7.54 5.93 2.52
C ARG A 385 -6.27 5.48 3.23
N PHE A 386 -5.63 4.39 2.83
CA PHE A 386 -4.44 3.92 3.54
C PHE A 386 -3.13 4.45 2.94
N LEU A 387 -3.08 4.81 1.64
CA LEU A 387 -1.86 5.33 1.03
C LEU A 387 -1.39 6.64 1.68
N TRP A 388 -2.29 7.58 1.98
CA TRP A 388 -1.84 8.83 2.62
C TRP A 388 -1.27 8.59 4.04
N HIS A 389 -1.68 7.52 4.72
CA HIS A 389 -1.11 7.09 6.00
C HIS A 389 0.27 6.42 5.87
N GLN A 390 0.73 6.12 4.65
CA GLN A 390 2.11 5.71 4.39
C GLN A 390 3.11 6.86 4.54
N MET A 391 2.63 8.09 4.77
CA MET A 391 3.43 9.28 5.03
C MET A 391 4.52 9.01 6.08
N HIS A 392 5.71 9.54 5.80
CA HIS A 392 6.96 9.21 6.49
C HIS A 392 6.97 9.46 8.00
N ASP A 393 6.05 10.24 8.58
CA ASP A 393 5.92 10.45 10.04
C ASP A 393 4.72 9.71 10.69
N ASP A 394 3.88 9.06 9.87
CA ASP A 394 2.74 8.27 10.34
C ASP A 394 3.08 6.78 10.38
N LEU A 395 3.30 6.17 9.21
CA LEU A 395 3.60 4.73 9.09
C LEU A 395 4.86 4.33 9.85
N THR A 396 5.84 5.22 9.95
CA THR A 396 7.09 5.01 10.69
C THR A 396 6.93 5.08 12.21
N GLY A 397 5.76 5.52 12.66
CA GLY A 397 5.36 5.49 14.05
C GLY A 397 5.98 6.60 14.90
N THR A 398 6.02 7.81 14.36
CA THR A 398 6.70 8.96 14.96
C THR A 398 5.76 10.12 15.31
N SER A 399 4.49 10.01 14.94
CA SER A 399 3.38 10.88 15.30
C SER A 399 2.88 10.74 16.75
N ILE A 400 2.08 11.72 17.19
CA ILE A 400 1.42 11.72 18.52
C ILE A 400 0.27 10.70 18.60
N PRO A 401 -0.08 10.18 19.80
CA PRO A 401 -1.11 9.16 19.95
C PRO A 401 -2.49 9.46 19.32
N PRO A 402 -3.02 10.71 19.35
CA PRO A 402 -4.28 11.03 18.69
C PRO A 402 -4.26 10.83 17.16
N ALA A 403 -3.12 11.04 16.50
CA ALA A 403 -2.97 10.90 15.04
C ALA A 403 -3.29 9.46 14.60
N TYR A 404 -2.76 8.45 15.31
CA TYR A 404 -3.03 7.04 15.00
C TYR A 404 -4.50 6.65 15.16
N GLY A 405 -5.31 7.42 15.90
CA GLY A 405 -6.75 7.19 15.95
C GLY A 405 -7.40 7.34 14.56
N PHE A 406 -6.91 8.28 13.75
CA PHE A 406 -7.32 8.46 12.36
C PHE A 406 -6.69 7.39 11.48
N SER A 407 -5.38 7.13 11.61
CA SER A 407 -4.67 6.10 10.82
C SER A 407 -5.32 4.72 10.96
N TRP A 408 -5.59 4.29 12.19
CA TRP A 408 -6.26 3.02 12.43
C TRP A 408 -7.67 2.95 11.85
N ASN A 409 -8.39 4.08 11.82
CA ASN A 409 -9.72 4.10 11.25
C ASN A 409 -9.68 3.93 9.73
N ASP A 410 -8.85 4.71 9.04
CA ASP A 410 -8.74 4.68 7.58
C ASP A 410 -8.18 3.33 7.09
N GLU A 411 -7.22 2.74 7.80
CA GLU A 411 -6.72 1.39 7.54
C GLU A 411 -7.85 0.34 7.61
N LEU A 412 -8.73 0.44 8.61
CA LEU A 412 -9.86 -0.49 8.78
C LEU A 412 -11.02 -0.21 7.82
N VAL A 413 -11.22 1.05 7.43
CA VAL A 413 -12.15 1.46 6.37
C VAL A 413 -11.68 0.88 5.04
N ALA A 414 -10.41 1.05 4.67
CA ALA A 414 -9.83 0.47 3.46
C ALA A 414 -10.01 -1.05 3.42
N LEU A 415 -9.70 -1.74 4.54
CA LEU A 415 -9.91 -3.18 4.64
C LEU A 415 -11.37 -3.58 4.44
N ASN A 416 -12.32 -2.81 4.97
CA ASN A 416 -13.75 -3.06 4.77
C ASN A 416 -14.13 -2.91 3.29
N LEU A 417 -13.69 -1.83 2.63
CA LEU A 417 -13.97 -1.59 1.21
C LEU A 417 -13.40 -2.70 0.31
N PHE A 418 -12.14 -3.09 0.51
CA PHE A 418 -11.50 -4.15 -0.25
C PHE A 418 -12.13 -5.52 0.03
N THR A 419 -12.48 -5.81 1.28
CA THR A 419 -13.13 -7.08 1.65
C THR A 419 -14.50 -7.21 0.99
N SER A 420 -15.31 -6.14 0.98
CA SER A 420 -16.61 -6.14 0.31
C SER A 420 -16.46 -6.29 -1.20
N ALA A 421 -15.56 -5.52 -1.83
CA ALA A 421 -15.26 -5.65 -3.26
C ALA A 421 -14.80 -7.07 -3.62
N LEU A 422 -13.90 -7.65 -2.83
CA LEU A 422 -13.46 -9.04 -3.01
C LEU A 422 -14.61 -10.03 -2.86
N THR A 423 -15.41 -9.92 -1.79
CA THR A 423 -16.50 -10.87 -1.52
C THR A 423 -17.57 -10.82 -2.59
N GLU A 424 -17.97 -9.63 -3.02
CA GLU A 424 -18.92 -9.44 -4.13
C GLU A 424 -18.36 -10.02 -5.44
N SER A 425 -17.09 -9.74 -5.74
CA SER A 425 -16.46 -10.22 -6.97
C SER A 425 -16.30 -11.75 -6.98
N VAL A 426 -15.89 -12.36 -5.87
CA VAL A 426 -15.86 -13.82 -5.76
C VAL A 426 -17.27 -14.41 -5.83
N GLY A 427 -18.28 -13.73 -5.27
CA GLY A 427 -19.69 -14.13 -5.40
C GLY A 427 -20.16 -14.14 -6.85
N ALA A 428 -19.83 -13.11 -7.62
CA ALA A 428 -20.13 -13.01 -9.05
C ALA A 428 -19.44 -14.12 -9.87
N VAL A 429 -18.20 -14.50 -9.51
CA VAL A 429 -17.52 -15.65 -10.12
C VAL A 429 -18.18 -16.97 -9.68
N ALA A 430 -18.56 -17.09 -8.40
CA ALA A 430 -19.20 -18.27 -7.85
C ALA A 430 -20.51 -18.60 -8.56
N GLU A 431 -21.34 -17.59 -8.89
CA GLU A 431 -22.57 -17.78 -9.69
C GLU A 431 -22.32 -18.48 -11.03
N SER A 432 -21.13 -18.27 -11.61
CA SER A 432 -20.76 -18.85 -12.89
C SER A 432 -20.17 -20.26 -12.77
N LEU A 433 -19.68 -20.66 -11.59
CA LEU A 433 -19.11 -21.98 -11.31
C LEU A 433 -20.19 -23.03 -11.04
N ASP A 434 -19.91 -24.29 -11.38
CA ASP A 434 -20.72 -25.43 -10.90
C ASP A 434 -20.43 -25.67 -9.41
N THR A 435 -21.29 -25.17 -8.53
CA THR A 435 -21.14 -25.27 -7.07
C THR A 435 -21.94 -26.43 -6.49
N ARG A 436 -22.49 -27.32 -7.32
CA ARG A 436 -23.23 -28.50 -6.84
C ARG A 436 -22.33 -29.38 -5.98
N ALA A 437 -22.80 -29.60 -4.76
CA ALA A 437 -22.13 -30.33 -3.68
C ALA A 437 -23.18 -31.10 -2.88
N GLU A 438 -22.80 -32.19 -2.22
CA GLU A 438 -23.70 -32.88 -1.27
C GLU A 438 -23.70 -32.18 0.09
N GLY A 439 -22.58 -31.54 0.46
CA GLY A 439 -22.41 -30.74 1.68
C GLY A 439 -22.42 -29.24 1.41
N ILE A 440 -21.52 -28.52 2.09
CA ILE A 440 -21.37 -27.07 1.96
C ILE A 440 -20.33 -26.78 0.87
N PRO A 441 -20.69 -26.15 -0.26
CA PRO A 441 -19.73 -25.76 -1.27
C PRO A 441 -18.87 -24.57 -0.80
N LEU A 442 -17.56 -24.72 -0.96
CA LEU A 442 -16.55 -23.69 -0.74
C LEU A 442 -15.86 -23.34 -2.06
N VAL A 443 -15.89 -22.07 -2.43
CA VAL A 443 -15.04 -21.52 -3.49
C VAL A 443 -13.73 -21.07 -2.86
N VAL A 444 -12.62 -21.69 -3.27
CA VAL A 444 -11.28 -21.31 -2.85
C VAL A 444 -10.63 -20.47 -3.95
N PHE A 445 -10.18 -19.27 -3.60
CA PHE A 445 -9.55 -18.32 -4.51
C PHE A 445 -8.03 -18.28 -4.27
N ASN A 446 -7.27 -18.46 -5.36
CA ASN A 446 -5.84 -18.23 -5.41
C ASN A 446 -5.56 -16.93 -6.18
N PRO A 447 -5.19 -15.83 -5.51
CA PRO A 447 -4.85 -14.57 -6.18
C PRO A 447 -3.45 -14.57 -6.82
N LEU A 448 -2.58 -15.54 -6.49
CA LEU A 448 -1.22 -15.57 -7.00
C LEU A 448 -1.13 -16.16 -8.42
N SER A 449 -0.10 -15.74 -9.16
CA SER A 449 0.10 -16.09 -10.58
C SER A 449 0.63 -17.50 -10.86
N ARG A 450 0.81 -18.34 -9.83
CA ARG A 450 1.17 -19.75 -10.00
C ARG A 450 0.17 -20.65 -9.29
N GLU A 451 -0.07 -21.81 -9.88
CA GLU A 451 -0.80 -22.87 -9.21
C GLU A 451 -0.05 -23.32 -7.96
N ARG A 452 -0.80 -23.72 -6.94
CA ARG A 452 -0.21 -24.17 -5.68
C ARG A 452 -1.12 -25.12 -4.94
N GLN A 453 -0.51 -25.97 -4.13
CA GLN A 453 -1.16 -26.65 -3.03
C GLN A 453 -0.81 -25.90 -1.73
N ASP A 454 -1.83 -25.44 -1.00
CA ASP A 454 -1.64 -24.76 0.28
C ASP A 454 -2.78 -25.05 1.25
N LEU A 455 -2.63 -24.61 2.50
CA LEU A 455 -3.68 -24.72 3.51
C LEU A 455 -4.79 -23.69 3.30
N VAL A 456 -6.02 -24.13 3.53
CA VAL A 456 -7.22 -23.29 3.54
C VAL A 456 -7.87 -23.38 4.92
N GLU A 457 -8.09 -22.21 5.54
CA GLU A 457 -8.91 -22.08 6.77
C GLU A 457 -10.30 -21.55 6.40
N ALA A 458 -11.35 -22.26 6.84
CA ALA A 458 -12.74 -21.93 6.56
C ALA A 458 -13.62 -22.05 7.80
N ARG A 459 -14.23 -20.94 8.22
CA ARG A 459 -15.26 -20.84 9.25
C ARG A 459 -16.64 -21.03 8.64
N LEU A 460 -17.28 -22.11 9.04
CA LEU A 460 -18.60 -22.52 8.58
C LEU A 460 -19.63 -22.33 9.69
N ARG A 461 -20.84 -21.88 9.32
CA ARG A 461 -21.98 -21.79 10.23
C ARG A 461 -23.00 -22.86 9.92
N PHE A 462 -23.49 -23.53 10.95
CA PHE A 462 -24.50 -24.58 10.86
C PHE A 462 -25.80 -24.12 11.53
N ALA A 463 -26.94 -24.54 10.97
CA ALA A 463 -28.26 -24.26 11.53
C ALA A 463 -28.52 -25.05 12.83
N ALA A 464 -27.93 -26.25 12.93
CA ALA A 464 -27.97 -27.13 14.08
C ALA A 464 -26.56 -27.30 14.68
N GLU A 465 -26.40 -28.28 15.57
CA GLU A 465 -25.09 -28.61 16.16
C GLU A 465 -24.09 -28.99 15.06
N PRO A 466 -22.88 -28.37 15.02
CA PRO A 466 -21.87 -28.70 14.01
C PRO A 466 -21.43 -30.16 14.11
N PRO A 467 -21.07 -30.81 12.98
CA PRO A 467 -20.61 -32.19 12.99
C PRO A 467 -19.33 -32.38 13.81
N THR A 468 -19.11 -33.59 14.32
CA THR A 468 -17.93 -33.97 15.10
C THR A 468 -16.74 -34.36 14.24
N ALA A 469 -16.96 -34.67 12.96
CA ALA A 469 -15.94 -34.87 11.95
C ALA A 469 -16.41 -34.36 10.59
N VAL A 470 -15.45 -34.05 9.72
CA VAL A 470 -15.69 -33.59 8.35
C VAL A 470 -14.84 -34.38 7.36
N ARG A 471 -15.32 -34.47 6.13
CA ARG A 471 -14.50 -34.78 4.95
C ARG A 471 -14.63 -33.64 3.95
N VAL A 472 -13.55 -33.36 3.23
CA VAL A 472 -13.54 -32.34 2.18
C VAL A 472 -13.21 -33.04 0.87
N LEU A 473 -14.09 -32.88 -0.13
CA LEU A 473 -13.88 -33.42 -1.46
C LEU A 473 -13.39 -32.32 -2.42
N ALA A 474 -12.34 -32.65 -3.16
CA ALA A 474 -11.85 -31.89 -4.28
C ALA A 474 -12.82 -31.97 -5.48
N PRO A 475 -12.64 -31.09 -6.48
CA PRO A 475 -13.46 -31.04 -7.69
C PRO A 475 -13.56 -32.35 -8.47
N ASP A 476 -12.53 -33.18 -8.40
CA ASP A 476 -12.43 -34.50 -9.03
C ASP A 476 -13.14 -35.61 -8.22
N GLY A 477 -13.72 -35.27 -7.07
CA GLY A 477 -14.39 -36.18 -6.14
C GLY A 477 -13.44 -36.85 -5.14
N ASN A 478 -12.13 -36.61 -5.23
CA ASN A 478 -11.16 -37.19 -4.30
C ASN A 478 -11.19 -36.46 -2.95
N GLN A 479 -11.00 -37.20 -1.88
CA GLN A 479 -10.90 -36.61 -0.55
C GLN A 479 -9.51 -35.99 -0.34
N VAL A 480 -9.46 -34.80 0.25
CA VAL A 480 -8.21 -34.13 0.66
C VAL A 480 -7.99 -34.21 2.18
N PRO A 481 -6.74 -34.11 2.67
CA PRO A 481 -6.45 -33.99 4.09
C PRO A 481 -7.20 -32.80 4.70
N ALA A 482 -8.02 -33.08 5.72
CA ALA A 482 -8.87 -32.08 6.36
C ALA A 482 -9.06 -32.39 7.84
N GLN A 483 -9.26 -31.35 8.64
CA GLN A 483 -9.48 -31.44 10.09
C GLN A 483 -10.34 -30.29 10.62
N ILE A 484 -10.89 -30.49 11.82
CA ILE A 484 -11.58 -29.43 12.57
C ILE A 484 -10.54 -28.80 13.51
N VAL A 485 -10.37 -27.48 13.43
CA VAL A 485 -9.47 -26.70 14.31
C VAL A 485 -10.23 -26.12 15.50
N ARG A 486 -11.50 -25.77 15.32
CA ARG A 486 -12.38 -25.27 16.38
C ARG A 486 -13.82 -25.70 16.14
N ARG A 487 -14.49 -26.18 17.18
CA ARG A 487 -15.93 -26.43 17.22
C ARG A 487 -16.56 -25.52 18.26
N GLY A 488 -17.35 -24.55 17.83
CA GLY A 488 -18.19 -23.72 18.68
C GLY A 488 -19.65 -24.19 18.64
N ASP A 489 -20.55 -23.44 19.28
CA ASP A 489 -21.96 -23.83 19.43
C ASP A 489 -22.70 -23.98 18.08
N ARG A 490 -22.40 -23.10 17.11
CA ARG A 490 -22.96 -23.12 15.74
C ARG A 490 -21.92 -22.86 14.65
N GLU A 491 -20.64 -22.83 15.02
CA GLU A 491 -19.53 -22.53 14.12
C GLU A 491 -18.52 -23.67 14.12
N LEU A 492 -17.94 -23.93 12.96
CA LEU A 492 -16.89 -24.90 12.77
C LEU A 492 -15.77 -24.26 11.96
N ASP A 493 -14.57 -24.18 12.52
CA ASP A 493 -13.38 -23.79 11.76
C ASP A 493 -12.74 -25.07 11.23
N VAL A 494 -12.76 -25.23 9.91
CA VAL A 494 -12.21 -26.35 9.14
C VAL A 494 -10.89 -25.92 8.49
N LEU A 495 -9.91 -26.82 8.51
CA LEU A 495 -8.62 -26.66 7.84
C LEU A 495 -8.43 -27.82 6.86
N PHE A 496 -8.01 -27.54 5.62
CA PHE A 496 -7.73 -28.58 4.64
C PHE A 496 -6.65 -28.16 3.64
N LEU A 497 -6.03 -29.16 2.98
CA LEU A 497 -5.08 -28.92 1.88
C LEU A 497 -5.84 -28.79 0.55
N ALA A 498 -5.61 -27.68 -0.15
CA ALA A 498 -6.25 -27.38 -1.43
C ALA A 498 -5.21 -27.15 -2.52
N ALA A 499 -5.35 -27.85 -3.64
CA ALA A 499 -4.67 -27.52 -4.89
C ALA A 499 -5.56 -26.56 -5.69
N VAL A 500 -5.04 -25.38 -6.02
CA VAL A 500 -5.81 -24.31 -6.67
C VAL A 500 -4.99 -23.75 -7.84
N PRO A 501 -5.59 -23.60 -9.03
CA PRO A 501 -4.87 -23.11 -10.20
C PRO A 501 -4.38 -21.67 -10.03
N SER A 502 -3.45 -21.24 -10.89
CA SER A 502 -2.95 -19.85 -10.93
C SER A 502 -4.11 -18.88 -11.18
N PHE A 503 -4.11 -17.78 -10.43
CA PHE A 503 -5.13 -16.73 -10.50
C PHE A 503 -6.51 -17.32 -10.79
N GLY A 504 -6.98 -18.16 -9.86
CA GLY A 504 -8.03 -19.11 -10.14
C GLY A 504 -8.91 -19.44 -8.94
N PHE A 505 -10.02 -20.10 -9.26
CA PHE A 505 -11.13 -20.42 -8.37
C PHE A 505 -11.40 -21.91 -8.44
N GLN A 506 -11.62 -22.53 -7.27
CA GLN A 506 -11.80 -23.97 -7.18
C GLN A 506 -12.88 -24.32 -6.16
N VAL A 507 -13.88 -25.11 -6.57
CA VAL A 507 -14.98 -25.56 -5.72
C VAL A 507 -14.59 -26.82 -4.95
N TYR A 508 -14.71 -26.78 -3.63
CA TYR A 508 -14.58 -27.91 -2.70
C TYR A 508 -15.91 -28.19 -2.03
N ASP A 509 -16.17 -29.44 -1.67
CA ASP A 509 -17.37 -29.87 -0.94
C ASP A 509 -17.02 -30.28 0.48
N VAL A 510 -17.51 -29.54 1.48
CA VAL A 510 -17.33 -29.88 2.89
C VAL A 510 -18.55 -30.63 3.40
N GLN A 511 -18.35 -31.92 3.70
CA GLN A 511 -19.40 -32.82 4.14
C GLN A 511 -19.20 -33.23 5.61
N ALA A 512 -20.31 -33.40 6.33
CA ALA A 512 -20.28 -34.07 7.63
C ALA A 512 -19.82 -35.52 7.47
N ALA A 513 -19.06 -36.01 8.46
CA ALA A 513 -18.60 -37.40 8.50
C ALA A 513 -18.80 -37.98 9.90
N ASP A 514 -18.99 -39.31 9.98
CA ASP A 514 -19.13 -40.02 11.27
C ASP A 514 -17.79 -40.14 12.02
N ARG A 515 -16.68 -40.14 11.27
CA ARG A 515 -15.31 -40.22 11.78
C ARG A 515 -14.37 -39.44 10.88
N ALA A 516 -13.30 -38.91 11.46
CA ALA A 516 -12.18 -38.40 10.67
C ALA A 516 -11.66 -39.53 9.76
N ALA A 517 -11.41 -39.22 8.49
CA ALA A 517 -10.87 -40.21 7.59
C ALA A 517 -9.44 -40.57 8.02
N ALA A 518 -9.15 -41.87 8.05
CA ALA A 518 -7.76 -42.33 8.13
C ALA A 518 -7.08 -41.90 6.84
N THR A 519 -6.14 -40.97 6.93
CA THR A 519 -5.26 -40.56 5.84
C THR A 519 -3.86 -40.98 6.23
N ASP A 520 -3.11 -41.53 5.29
CA ASP A 520 -1.71 -41.88 5.50
C ASP A 520 -0.92 -40.57 5.46
N HIS A 521 -0.68 -39.96 6.62
CA HIS A 521 0.07 -38.72 6.75
C HIS A 521 1.27 -38.92 7.66
N GLN A 522 2.40 -38.31 7.29
CA GLN A 522 3.64 -38.40 8.06
C GLN A 522 3.75 -37.32 9.15
N LEU A 523 2.63 -36.69 9.50
CA LEU A 523 2.59 -35.70 10.58
C LEU A 523 2.68 -36.39 11.95
N GLY A 524 3.68 -35.98 12.73
CA GLY A 524 3.87 -36.40 14.12
C GLY A 524 3.98 -35.19 15.03
N ILE A 525 3.43 -35.29 16.25
CA ILE A 525 3.51 -34.22 17.25
C ILE A 525 3.58 -34.79 18.67
N SER A 526 4.34 -34.12 19.52
CA SER A 526 4.29 -34.27 20.98
C SER A 526 4.49 -32.91 21.63
N GLU A 527 4.54 -32.85 22.96
CA GLU A 527 4.84 -31.59 23.66
C GLU A 527 6.28 -31.07 23.43
N SER A 528 7.17 -31.86 22.83
CA SER A 528 8.57 -31.50 22.57
C SER A 528 9.02 -31.72 21.12
N HIS A 529 8.10 -32.06 20.22
CA HIS A 529 8.42 -32.54 18.87
C HIS A 529 7.33 -32.19 17.86
N LEU A 530 7.70 -31.77 16.65
CA LEU A 530 6.83 -31.79 15.46
C LEU A 530 7.59 -32.41 14.30
N GLU A 531 6.91 -33.16 13.44
CA GLU A 531 7.52 -33.78 12.27
C GLU A 531 6.52 -33.86 11.11
N ASN A 532 7.00 -33.68 9.88
CA ASN A 532 6.28 -34.00 8.64
C ASN A 532 7.22 -34.77 7.70
N HIS A 533 6.89 -34.96 6.43
CA HIS A 533 7.76 -35.70 5.50
C HIS A 533 9.17 -35.09 5.32
N ARG A 534 9.32 -33.77 5.52
CA ARG A 534 10.56 -33.02 5.27
C ARG A 534 11.28 -32.58 6.54
N TYR A 535 10.57 -32.07 7.54
CA TYR A 535 11.18 -31.50 8.74
C TYR A 535 10.97 -32.35 9.98
N ARG A 536 11.99 -32.36 10.85
CA ARG A 536 11.88 -32.74 12.26
C ARG A 536 12.24 -31.53 13.12
N VAL A 537 11.38 -31.18 14.06
CA VAL A 537 11.49 -29.99 14.91
C VAL A 537 11.49 -30.43 16.37
N GLU A 538 12.53 -30.07 17.12
CA GLU A 538 12.62 -30.37 18.56
C GLU A 538 12.55 -29.09 19.39
N ILE A 539 11.88 -29.18 20.55
CA ILE A 539 11.64 -28.07 21.46
C ILE A 539 12.27 -28.39 22.82
N ASP A 540 13.15 -27.50 23.28
CA ASP A 540 13.82 -27.66 24.58
C ASP A 540 12.93 -27.26 25.76
N ASP A 541 13.35 -27.60 26.98
CA ASP A 541 12.63 -27.30 28.23
C ASP A 541 12.36 -25.80 28.47
N ARG A 542 12.99 -24.89 27.71
CA ARG A 542 12.77 -23.44 27.76
C ARG A 542 11.71 -22.99 26.75
N GLY A 543 11.18 -23.91 25.93
CA GLY A 543 10.19 -23.65 24.91
C GLY A 543 10.78 -23.01 23.66
N ASP A 544 12.10 -23.12 23.46
CA ASP A 544 12.79 -22.66 22.26
C ASP A 544 12.93 -23.83 21.27
N ILE A 545 12.95 -23.52 19.97
CA ILE A 545 13.19 -24.53 18.92
C ILE A 545 14.68 -24.83 18.93
N CYS A 546 15.09 -25.96 19.49
CA CYS A 546 16.50 -26.32 19.66
C CYS A 546 17.09 -27.07 18.47
N ASN A 547 16.24 -27.69 17.64
CA ASN A 547 16.63 -28.45 16.47
C ASN A 547 15.59 -28.26 15.36
N LEU A 548 16.07 -28.10 14.12
CA LEU A 548 15.26 -28.18 12.92
C LEU A 548 16.07 -28.90 11.85
N TYR A 549 15.77 -30.17 11.67
CA TYR A 549 16.42 -31.02 10.69
C TYR A 549 15.61 -31.08 9.40
N ASP A 550 16.22 -30.74 8.27
CA ASP A 550 15.66 -30.92 6.93
C ASP A 550 16.10 -32.27 6.36
N LYS A 551 15.16 -33.21 6.25
CA LYS A 551 15.37 -34.59 5.78
C LYS A 551 15.68 -34.66 4.29
N GLU A 552 15.27 -33.68 3.49
CA GLU A 552 15.59 -33.64 2.05
C GLU A 552 17.01 -33.12 1.80
N LEU A 553 17.49 -32.21 2.66
CA LEU A 553 18.86 -31.70 2.64
C LEU A 553 19.83 -32.55 3.48
N GLU A 554 19.30 -33.48 4.28
CA GLU A 554 20.01 -34.26 5.28
C GLU A 554 20.82 -33.38 6.26
N THR A 555 20.30 -32.19 6.59
CA THR A 555 21.06 -31.13 7.26
C THR A 555 20.25 -30.49 8.39
N GLU A 556 20.92 -30.20 9.51
CA GLU A 556 20.39 -29.33 10.57
C GLU A 556 20.42 -27.88 10.11
N LEU A 557 19.31 -27.14 10.26
CA LEU A 557 19.24 -25.73 9.84
C LEU A 557 19.67 -24.75 10.94
N LEU A 558 19.57 -25.16 12.21
CA LEU A 558 19.88 -24.33 13.37
C LEU A 558 21.17 -24.80 14.06
N ALA A 559 22.12 -23.90 14.28
CA ALA A 559 23.35 -24.19 15.03
C ALA A 559 23.15 -24.06 16.55
N ALA A 560 22.13 -23.32 16.98
CA ALA A 560 21.72 -23.16 18.37
C ALA A 560 20.22 -22.81 18.43
N PRO A 561 19.56 -22.89 19.60
CA PRO A 561 18.12 -22.74 19.66
C PRO A 561 17.62 -21.37 19.17
N GLN A 562 16.65 -21.39 18.25
CA GLN A 562 15.88 -20.22 17.80
C GLN A 562 15.05 -19.73 18.98
N ARG A 563 15.19 -18.43 19.31
CA ARG A 563 14.59 -17.86 20.52
C ARG A 563 14.22 -16.39 20.37
N LEU A 564 13.35 -15.94 21.27
CA LEU A 564 13.01 -14.52 21.41
C LEU A 564 13.96 -13.83 22.40
N GLN A 565 14.57 -12.72 22.00
CA GLN A 565 15.49 -11.92 22.82
C GLN A 565 14.96 -10.50 23.09
N LEU A 566 15.26 -9.96 24.28
CA LEU A 566 14.85 -8.65 24.76
C LEU A 566 16.06 -7.71 24.88
N LEU A 567 16.46 -7.11 23.77
CA LEU A 567 17.57 -6.18 23.70
C LEU A 567 17.23 -4.86 24.42
N PRO A 568 18.21 -4.12 24.95
CA PRO A 568 18.00 -2.75 25.39
C PRO A 568 17.42 -1.90 24.25
N ASP A 569 16.60 -0.90 24.58
CA ASP A 569 16.16 0.11 23.61
C ASP A 569 16.23 1.48 24.27
N ARG A 570 17.37 2.16 24.08
CA ARG A 570 17.76 3.37 24.78
C ARG A 570 17.96 4.48 23.76
N SER A 571 16.91 5.22 23.42
CA SER A 571 17.07 6.44 22.61
C SER A 571 16.67 7.69 23.42
N PRO A 572 17.64 8.50 23.89
CA PRO A 572 17.37 9.64 24.76
C PRO A 572 16.80 10.87 24.06
N ARG A 573 17.02 11.00 22.75
CA ARG A 573 16.65 12.18 21.98
C ARG A 573 15.46 11.92 21.05
N TRP A 574 15.43 10.77 20.37
CA TRP A 574 14.43 10.44 19.36
C TRP A 574 13.94 8.99 19.52
N PRO A 575 13.13 8.70 20.56
CA PRO A 575 12.83 7.34 20.98
C PRO A 575 12.23 6.46 19.87
N ALA A 576 11.19 6.93 19.17
CA ALA A 576 10.53 6.18 18.10
C ALA A 576 11.40 6.03 16.84
N TRP A 577 12.24 7.01 16.52
CA TRP A 577 13.01 7.02 15.27
C TRP A 577 14.31 6.21 15.32
N GLU A 578 14.88 6.00 16.51
CA GLU A 578 16.24 5.46 16.65
C GLU A 578 16.26 4.18 17.50
N ILE A 579 16.81 3.13 16.93
CA ILE A 579 17.46 2.02 17.63
C ILE A 579 18.96 2.30 17.54
N ARG A 580 19.72 2.22 18.64
CA ARG A 580 21.16 2.52 18.59
C ARG A 580 22.00 1.28 18.31
N TYR A 581 23.13 1.47 17.63
CA TYR A 581 24.13 0.42 17.41
C TYR A 581 24.54 -0.27 18.72
N GLU A 582 24.83 0.50 19.78
CA GLU A 582 25.28 -0.06 21.06
C GLU A 582 24.18 -0.84 21.81
N ASP A 583 22.93 -0.71 21.40
CA ASP A 583 21.82 -1.49 21.92
C ASP A 583 21.67 -2.82 21.17
N VAL A 584 21.83 -2.79 19.84
CA VAL A 584 21.77 -3.98 18.96
C VAL A 584 22.98 -4.90 19.20
N THR A 585 24.16 -4.33 19.46
CA THR A 585 25.39 -5.08 19.75
C THR A 585 25.63 -5.31 21.25
N SER A 586 24.61 -5.13 22.09
CA SER A 586 24.74 -5.44 23.52
C SER A 586 25.08 -6.92 23.70
N PRO A 587 26.07 -7.28 24.54
CA PRO A 587 26.42 -8.68 24.79
C PRO A 587 25.26 -9.39 25.50
N GLU A 588 25.00 -10.63 25.08
CA GLU A 588 24.08 -11.60 25.71
C GLU A 588 22.74 -11.00 26.20
N PRO A 589 21.90 -10.46 25.29
CA PRO A 589 20.59 -9.95 25.68
C PRO A 589 19.73 -11.07 26.28
N PRO A 590 18.93 -10.79 27.33
CA PRO A 590 18.12 -11.81 27.98
C PRO A 590 17.07 -12.36 27.01
N ALA A 591 16.92 -13.70 27.02
CA ALA A 591 15.84 -14.37 26.31
C ALA A 591 14.50 -14.22 27.04
N VAL A 592 13.40 -14.47 26.33
CA VAL A 592 12.10 -14.76 26.95
C VAL A 592 12.23 -16.12 27.65
N SER A 593 12.14 -16.15 28.98
CA SER A 593 12.56 -17.32 29.78
C SER A 593 11.62 -17.63 30.94
N GLY A 594 10.38 -17.15 30.89
CA GLY A 594 9.37 -17.48 31.89
C GLY A 594 9.02 -18.97 31.92
N PRO A 595 8.28 -19.43 32.94
CA PRO A 595 7.74 -20.79 32.96
C PRO A 595 7.02 -21.12 31.65
N VAL A 596 7.30 -22.31 31.13
CA VAL A 596 6.79 -22.78 29.84
C VAL A 596 5.49 -23.54 30.06
N ARG A 597 4.46 -23.19 29.32
CA ARG A 597 3.25 -24.00 29.19
C ARG A 597 3.12 -24.45 27.74
N ARG A 598 3.09 -25.76 27.53
CA ARG A 598 2.90 -26.39 26.22
C ARG A 598 1.46 -26.87 26.08
N ARG A 599 0.93 -26.82 24.86
CA ARG A 599 -0.37 -27.37 24.52
C ARG A 599 -0.40 -27.75 23.05
N ILE A 600 -0.69 -29.01 22.75
CA ILE A 600 -1.02 -29.43 21.38
C ILE A 600 -2.39 -28.82 21.06
N LEU A 601 -2.45 -27.97 20.04
CA LEU A 601 -3.68 -27.34 19.56
C LEU A 601 -4.32 -28.13 18.43
N GLU A 602 -3.49 -28.71 17.58
CA GLU A 602 -3.92 -29.39 16.36
C GLU A 602 -3.09 -30.66 16.21
N GLU A 603 -3.80 -31.78 16.04
CA GLU A 603 -3.24 -33.10 15.74
C GLU A 603 -4.14 -33.72 14.69
N GLY A 604 -3.89 -33.36 13.44
CA GLY A 604 -4.72 -33.79 12.32
C GLY A 604 -3.90 -33.95 11.04
N PRO A 605 -4.54 -34.48 9.99
CA PRO A 605 -3.89 -34.89 8.76
C PRO A 605 -3.40 -33.75 7.87
N ALA A 606 -3.89 -32.52 8.05
CA ALA A 606 -3.49 -31.38 7.25
C ALA A 606 -2.39 -30.55 7.93
N ARG A 607 -2.44 -30.43 9.27
CA ARG A 607 -1.49 -29.65 10.06
C ARG A 607 -1.43 -30.13 11.51
N VAL A 608 -0.21 -30.13 12.06
CA VAL A 608 0.05 -30.22 13.50
C VAL A 608 0.47 -28.86 14.06
N CYS A 609 0.02 -28.54 15.26
CA CYS A 609 0.29 -27.25 15.90
C CYS A 609 0.58 -27.40 17.41
N LEU A 610 1.77 -26.95 17.83
CA LEU A 610 2.16 -26.85 19.23
C LEU A 610 2.14 -25.39 19.69
N GLU A 611 1.41 -25.10 20.76
CA GLU A 611 1.40 -23.79 21.42
C GLU A 611 2.34 -23.77 22.62
N ILE A 612 3.14 -22.72 22.71
CA ILE A 612 4.10 -22.45 23.78
C ILE A 612 3.77 -21.06 24.37
N GLU A 613 3.27 -21.04 25.60
CA GLU A 613 3.04 -19.81 26.36
C GLU A 613 4.18 -19.58 27.37
N ARG A 614 4.71 -18.35 27.39
CA ARG A 614 5.72 -17.87 28.33
C ARG A 614 5.37 -16.47 28.83
N ARG A 615 5.80 -16.13 30.05
CA ARG A 615 5.64 -14.78 30.61
C ARG A 615 6.98 -14.18 31.02
N THR A 616 7.28 -12.97 30.55
CA THR A 616 8.55 -12.31 30.86
C THR A 616 8.34 -10.80 30.89
N ARG A 617 8.85 -10.14 31.95
CA ARG A 617 8.77 -8.68 32.12
C ARG A 617 7.37 -8.08 31.94
N GLY A 618 6.35 -8.74 32.48
CA GLY A 618 4.95 -8.30 32.43
C GLY A 618 4.23 -8.57 31.11
N SER A 619 4.95 -9.05 30.09
CA SER A 619 4.36 -9.44 28.80
C SER A 619 4.08 -10.94 28.76
N THR A 620 3.04 -11.32 28.00
CA THR A 620 2.71 -12.71 27.69
C THR A 620 3.05 -12.99 26.24
N PHE A 621 3.81 -14.05 26.00
CA PHE A 621 4.26 -14.49 24.68
C PHE A 621 3.64 -15.86 24.41
N VAL A 622 2.92 -15.98 23.31
CA VAL A 622 2.33 -17.24 22.84
C VAL A 622 2.86 -17.50 21.44
N GLN A 623 3.66 -18.55 21.27
CA GLN A 623 4.14 -19.00 19.96
C GLN A 623 3.39 -20.27 19.57
N ARG A 624 2.95 -20.34 18.31
CA ARG A 624 2.31 -21.51 17.71
C ARG A 624 3.20 -22.00 16.60
N LEU A 625 3.82 -23.16 16.83
CA LEU A 625 4.67 -23.84 15.86
C LEU A 625 3.79 -24.73 15.00
N ARG A 626 3.86 -24.57 13.68
CA ARG A 626 2.98 -25.24 12.72
C ARG A 626 3.78 -25.96 11.65
N LEU A 627 3.48 -27.24 11.47
CA LEU A 627 3.92 -28.02 10.32
C LEU A 627 2.70 -28.59 9.61
N ALA A 628 2.60 -28.30 8.33
CA ALA A 628 1.57 -28.83 7.45
C ALA A 628 2.06 -30.07 6.71
N ASP A 629 1.14 -30.80 6.09
CA ASP A 629 1.46 -31.81 5.09
C ASP A 629 1.54 -31.21 3.67
N GLY A 630 2.00 -32.00 2.70
CA GLY A 630 2.11 -31.59 1.29
C GLY A 630 3.00 -30.36 1.07
N ALA A 631 2.77 -29.64 -0.02
CA ALA A 631 3.59 -28.49 -0.40
C ALA A 631 3.47 -27.27 0.55
N ALA A 632 2.47 -27.25 1.44
CA ALA A 632 2.37 -26.27 2.53
C ALA A 632 3.40 -26.57 3.63
N GLY A 633 3.77 -27.84 3.80
CA GLY A 633 4.71 -28.34 4.80
C GLY A 633 6.18 -28.08 4.50
N HIS A 634 6.51 -27.46 3.37
CA HIS A 634 7.89 -27.19 2.95
C HIS A 634 8.55 -26.03 3.71
N ARG A 635 7.91 -25.55 4.79
CA ARG A 635 8.43 -24.54 5.72
C ARG A 635 7.89 -24.80 7.14
N LEU A 636 8.67 -24.42 8.16
CA LEU A 636 8.18 -24.30 9.53
C LEU A 636 7.58 -22.91 9.73
N GLU A 637 6.30 -22.84 10.09
CA GLU A 637 5.63 -21.57 10.39
C GLU A 637 5.52 -21.33 11.89
N VAL A 638 5.80 -20.09 12.32
CA VAL A 638 5.69 -19.65 13.72
C VAL A 638 4.78 -18.44 13.80
N GLU A 639 3.54 -18.65 14.25
CA GLU A 639 2.64 -17.53 14.61
C GLU A 639 2.93 -17.11 16.05
N THR A 640 3.21 -15.82 16.26
CA THR A 640 3.48 -15.25 17.58
C THR A 640 2.39 -14.25 17.96
N ARG A 641 1.79 -14.44 19.14
CA ARG A 641 0.90 -13.48 19.79
C ARG A 641 1.58 -12.93 21.05
N VAL A 642 1.58 -11.62 21.19
CA VAL A 642 2.20 -10.95 22.34
C VAL A 642 1.23 -9.94 22.94
N ASP A 643 0.91 -10.09 24.23
CA ASP A 643 0.38 -8.97 25.03
C ASP A 643 1.59 -8.21 25.58
N TRP A 644 2.00 -7.17 24.85
CA TRP A 644 3.26 -6.46 25.07
C TRP A 644 3.10 -5.32 26.08
N GLN A 645 3.77 -5.47 27.22
CA GLN A 645 3.80 -4.51 28.33
C GLN A 645 5.23 -4.10 28.71
N THR A 646 6.23 -4.56 27.95
CA THR A 646 7.64 -4.41 28.31
C THR A 646 8.21 -3.09 27.81
N ARG A 647 8.71 -2.27 28.74
CA ARG A 647 9.33 -0.97 28.45
C ARG A 647 10.84 -1.02 28.29
N GLY A 648 11.39 -0.11 27.49
CA GLY A 648 12.82 0.09 27.27
C GLY A 648 13.50 -1.10 26.60
N ARG A 649 12.75 -1.85 25.78
CA ARG A 649 13.20 -3.08 25.14
C ARG A 649 12.78 -3.17 23.68
N LEU A 650 13.63 -3.84 22.91
CA LEU A 650 13.42 -4.29 21.54
C LEU A 650 13.35 -5.82 21.56
N LEU A 651 12.21 -6.37 21.13
CA LEU A 651 11.98 -7.80 20.97
C LEU A 651 12.48 -8.24 19.58
N LYS A 652 13.40 -9.20 19.54
CA LYS A 652 13.85 -9.83 18.28
C LYS A 652 13.67 -11.35 18.32
N ALA A 653 13.32 -11.94 17.17
CA ALA A 653 13.53 -13.37 16.93
C ALA A 653 14.96 -13.57 16.43
N VAL A 654 15.65 -14.58 16.95
CA VAL A 654 17.05 -14.87 16.63
C VAL A 654 17.16 -16.23 15.99
N PHE A 655 17.86 -16.29 14.85
CA PHE A 655 18.06 -17.48 14.04
C PHE A 655 19.56 -17.76 13.93
N PRO A 656 20.14 -18.56 14.85
CA PRO A 656 21.51 -19.05 14.73
C PRO A 656 21.51 -20.22 13.76
N LEU A 657 22.09 -20.03 12.57
CA LEU A 657 22.02 -20.98 11.47
C LEU A 657 23.30 -21.83 11.39
N THR A 658 23.18 -23.05 10.87
CA THR A 658 24.35 -23.90 10.56
C THR A 658 25.11 -23.42 9.33
N VAL A 659 24.44 -22.71 8.43
CA VAL A 659 25.06 -22.02 7.31
C VAL A 659 25.81 -20.79 7.80
N SER A 660 26.97 -20.54 7.19
CA SER A 660 27.80 -19.38 7.49
C SER A 660 28.21 -18.67 6.20
N SER A 661 28.06 -17.35 6.20
CA SER A 661 28.47 -16.48 5.10
C SER A 661 28.69 -15.04 5.59
N ARG A 662 29.65 -14.34 4.98
CA ARG A 662 29.92 -12.93 5.25
C ARG A 662 28.76 -12.01 4.86
N GLN A 663 27.96 -12.40 3.88
CA GLN A 663 26.84 -11.63 3.35
C GLN A 663 25.53 -12.38 3.58
N ALA A 664 24.45 -11.64 3.82
CA ALA A 664 23.08 -12.13 3.73
C ALA A 664 22.33 -11.36 2.64
N THR A 665 21.40 -12.01 1.96
CA THR A 665 20.54 -11.38 0.95
C THR A 665 19.23 -10.96 1.57
N TYR A 666 18.77 -9.74 1.25
CA TYR A 666 17.54 -9.16 1.79
C TYR A 666 16.60 -8.70 0.67
N ASP A 667 15.32 -8.92 0.87
CA ASP A 667 14.25 -8.52 -0.04
C ASP A 667 14.05 -6.99 -0.08
N LEU A 668 14.14 -6.37 -1.25
CA LEU A 668 13.76 -4.98 -1.47
C LEU A 668 12.31 -4.84 -1.99
N GLY A 669 11.59 -5.95 -2.16
CA GLY A 669 10.29 -6.04 -2.85
C GLY A 669 10.45 -5.99 -4.37
N LEU A 670 11.25 -5.06 -4.86
CA LEU A 670 11.69 -4.93 -6.25
C LEU A 670 13.20 -5.06 -6.34
N GLY A 671 13.68 -6.30 -6.37
CA GLY A 671 15.09 -6.64 -6.29
C GLY A 671 15.50 -7.19 -4.93
N ALA A 672 16.79 -7.51 -4.82
CA ALA A 672 17.40 -7.97 -3.58
C ALA A 672 18.73 -7.25 -3.35
N ILE A 673 19.20 -7.22 -2.10
CA ILE A 673 20.49 -6.59 -1.75
C ILE A 673 21.29 -7.48 -0.79
N GLU A 674 22.59 -7.58 -1.02
CA GLU A 674 23.51 -8.22 -0.09
C GLU A 674 24.02 -7.22 0.97
N ARG A 675 23.98 -7.62 2.24
CA ARG A 675 24.55 -6.85 3.34
C ARG A 675 25.38 -7.73 4.27
N GLY A 676 26.49 -7.18 4.75
CA GLY A 676 27.40 -7.86 5.67
C GLY A 676 26.96 -7.76 7.12
N ASN A 677 27.86 -8.14 8.03
CA ASN A 677 27.63 -8.04 9.47
C ASN A 677 27.45 -6.59 9.94
N ASN A 678 26.81 -6.44 11.10
CA ASN A 678 26.51 -5.17 11.72
C ASN A 678 27.73 -4.25 11.81
N ARG A 679 27.60 -3.06 11.21
CA ARG A 679 28.53 -1.95 11.34
C ARG A 679 27.80 -0.72 11.88
N ARG A 680 28.54 0.25 12.41
CA ARG A 680 27.95 1.46 13.03
C ARG A 680 27.06 2.28 12.08
N ASP A 681 27.30 2.19 10.79
CA ASP A 681 26.57 2.83 9.70
C ASP A 681 25.47 1.94 9.09
N LYS A 682 25.47 0.63 9.36
CA LYS A 682 24.53 -0.36 8.79
C LYS A 682 24.36 -1.55 9.74
N TYR A 683 23.34 -1.52 10.60
CA TYR A 683 23.11 -2.52 11.67
C TYR A 683 21.64 -2.80 12.00
N GLU A 684 20.71 -2.03 11.45
CA GLU A 684 19.28 -2.27 11.54
C GLU A 684 18.76 -1.82 10.18
N VAL A 685 18.40 -2.79 9.33
CA VAL A 685 18.22 -2.58 7.89
C VAL A 685 16.84 -3.05 7.44
N PRO A 686 16.26 -2.41 6.40
CA PRO A 686 14.96 -2.80 5.87
C PRO A 686 15.07 -4.07 5.02
N ALA A 687 14.09 -4.96 5.16
CA ALA A 687 13.75 -5.96 4.15
C ALA A 687 12.24 -6.21 4.15
N GLN A 688 11.66 -6.45 2.98
CA GLN A 688 10.21 -6.53 2.78
C GLN A 688 9.63 -7.84 3.33
N GLN A 689 9.86 -8.97 2.66
CA GLN A 689 9.21 -10.24 3.01
C GLN A 689 10.16 -11.35 3.43
N TRP A 690 11.46 -11.23 3.14
CA TRP A 690 12.42 -12.29 3.45
C TRP A 690 13.85 -11.80 3.61
N ALA A 691 14.64 -12.62 4.32
CA ALA A 691 16.09 -12.55 4.37
C ALA A 691 16.66 -13.98 4.23
N ASP A 692 17.79 -14.11 3.55
CA ASP A 692 18.43 -15.38 3.24
C ASP A 692 19.91 -15.39 3.64
N LEU A 693 20.35 -16.52 4.18
CA LEU A 693 21.76 -16.83 4.36
C LEU A 693 22.10 -18.09 3.55
N THR A 694 22.85 -17.91 2.47
CA THR A 694 23.38 -18.98 1.63
C THR A 694 24.88 -19.16 1.92
N SER A 695 25.34 -20.41 1.95
CA SER A 695 26.77 -20.75 2.13
C SER A 695 27.65 -20.05 1.08
N GLU A 696 28.88 -19.67 1.41
CA GLU A 696 29.79 -19.03 0.44
C GLU A 696 30.06 -19.91 -0.80
N ALA A 697 30.03 -21.24 -0.64
CA ALA A 697 30.17 -22.19 -1.73
C ALA A 697 28.85 -22.43 -2.52
N GLY A 698 27.73 -21.85 -2.08
CA GLY A 698 26.46 -21.85 -2.80
C GLY A 698 25.76 -23.22 -2.88
N TYR A 699 26.03 -24.16 -1.97
CA TYR A 699 25.44 -25.51 -2.05
C TYR A 699 24.15 -25.67 -1.24
N PHE A 700 23.97 -24.87 -0.18
CA PHE A 700 22.74 -24.78 0.60
C PHE A 700 22.59 -23.41 1.24
N GLY A 701 21.35 -23.08 1.61
CA GLY A 701 21.01 -21.90 2.39
C GLY A 701 19.75 -22.08 3.23
N VAL A 702 19.48 -21.07 4.07
CA VAL A 702 18.29 -20.99 4.89
C VAL A 702 17.66 -19.61 4.71
N SER A 703 16.39 -19.62 4.33
CA SER A 703 15.58 -18.42 4.15
C SER A 703 14.60 -18.26 5.33
N ILE A 704 14.48 -17.03 5.84
CA ILE A 704 13.47 -16.64 6.82
C ILE A 704 12.48 -15.68 6.16
N LEU A 705 11.19 -16.00 6.26
CA LEU A 705 10.08 -15.23 5.72
C LEU A 705 9.41 -14.41 6.83
N SER A 706 8.85 -13.26 6.49
CA SER A 706 8.05 -12.41 7.38
C SER A 706 6.72 -12.01 6.72
N ASP A 707 5.68 -11.86 7.55
CA ASP A 707 4.34 -11.42 7.16
C ASP A 707 4.09 -9.90 7.35
N GLY A 708 5.14 -9.12 7.64
CA GLY A 708 5.04 -7.67 7.87
C GLY A 708 6.00 -7.10 8.90
N LYS A 709 7.07 -7.83 9.27
CA LYS A 709 8.18 -7.32 10.09
C LYS A 709 9.36 -6.99 9.18
N LEU A 710 9.86 -5.76 9.31
CA LEU A 710 10.66 -5.14 8.27
C LEU A 710 12.09 -4.79 8.71
N GLY A 711 12.37 -4.82 10.01
CA GLY A 711 13.69 -4.52 10.57
C GLY A 711 14.53 -5.78 10.78
N TRP A 712 15.75 -5.78 10.26
CA TRP A 712 16.66 -6.92 10.33
C TRP A 712 18.05 -6.51 10.80
N ASP A 713 18.78 -7.44 11.41
CA ASP A 713 20.22 -7.29 11.64
C ASP A 713 20.97 -8.62 11.57
N LYS A 714 22.30 -8.53 11.40
CA LYS A 714 23.21 -9.66 11.22
C LYS A 714 24.43 -9.49 12.13
N PRO A 715 24.39 -10.00 13.37
CA PRO A 715 25.49 -9.79 14.31
C PRO A 715 26.79 -10.50 13.93
N ASP A 716 26.71 -11.64 13.23
CA ASP A 716 27.85 -12.46 12.82
C ASP A 716 27.56 -13.26 11.53
N ASP A 717 28.54 -14.06 11.09
CA ASP A 717 28.49 -14.81 9.82
C ASP A 717 27.42 -15.90 9.78
N SER A 718 26.78 -16.25 10.90
CA SER A 718 25.83 -17.37 11.02
C SER A 718 24.48 -16.99 11.60
N THR A 719 24.29 -15.74 11.99
CA THR A 719 23.09 -15.33 12.74
C THR A 719 22.31 -14.25 12.01
N LEU A 720 21.02 -14.50 11.80
CA LEU A 720 20.05 -13.49 11.39
C LEU A 720 19.10 -13.17 12.55
N ARG A 721 18.66 -11.92 12.64
CA ARG A 721 17.66 -11.48 13.63
C ARG A 721 16.59 -10.61 13.00
N LEU A 722 15.35 -10.87 13.38
CA LEU A 722 14.16 -10.14 12.95
C LEU A 722 13.61 -9.29 14.10
N SER A 723 13.48 -7.99 13.89
CA SER A 723 12.86 -7.06 14.84
C SER A 723 11.34 -7.19 14.85
N LEU A 724 10.76 -7.48 16.02
CA LEU A 724 9.34 -7.83 16.15
C LEU A 724 8.49 -6.71 16.75
N LEU A 725 8.91 -6.20 17.91
CA LEU A 725 8.19 -5.18 18.70
C LEU A 725 9.19 -4.35 19.49
N ARG A 726 8.84 -3.10 19.80
CA ARG A 726 9.65 -2.27 20.67
C ARG A 726 8.84 -1.26 21.46
N SER A 727 9.33 -0.91 22.64
CA SER A 727 8.88 0.28 23.37
C SER A 727 10.12 0.98 23.92
N PRO A 728 10.57 2.08 23.28
CA PRO A 728 11.85 2.70 23.62
C PRO A 728 11.84 3.31 25.01
N ARG A 729 13.01 3.37 25.66
CA ARG A 729 13.17 4.11 26.91
C ARG A 729 13.23 5.61 26.63
N THR A 730 12.22 6.34 27.08
CA THR A 730 12.16 7.81 26.96
C THR A 730 12.78 8.51 28.17
N TRP A 731 13.17 9.77 27.99
CA TRP A 731 13.80 10.57 29.05
C TRP A 731 13.00 11.84 29.34
N ARG A 732 13.20 12.92 28.56
CA ARG A 732 12.54 14.22 28.79
C ARG A 732 11.54 14.59 27.71
N LYS A 733 11.78 14.20 26.45
CA LYS A 733 10.91 14.45 25.30
C LYS A 733 10.21 13.16 24.88
N PHE A 734 9.10 13.31 24.16
CA PHE A 734 8.34 12.20 23.57
C PHE A 734 7.94 11.10 24.58
N LEU A 735 7.58 11.48 25.81
CA LEU A 735 7.29 10.53 26.89
C LEU A 735 6.18 9.52 26.57
N HIS A 736 5.27 9.85 25.65
CA HIS A 736 4.23 8.94 25.18
C HIS A 736 4.82 7.73 24.42
N GLN A 737 6.01 7.85 23.83
CA GLN A 737 6.66 6.78 23.08
C GLN A 737 7.18 5.65 23.99
N ALA A 738 7.24 5.87 25.32
CA ALA A 738 7.65 4.83 26.29
C ALA A 738 6.69 3.64 26.35
N THR A 739 5.49 3.82 25.82
CA THR A 739 4.44 2.80 25.71
C THR A 739 3.94 2.68 24.28
N GLN A 740 4.72 3.16 23.32
CA GLN A 740 4.50 2.86 21.92
C GLN A 740 4.47 1.34 21.75
N ASP A 741 3.49 0.83 21.01
CA ASP A 741 3.22 -0.60 20.83
C ASP A 741 2.79 -1.36 22.10
N HIS A 742 2.43 -0.73 23.22
CA HIS A 742 1.77 -1.46 24.32
C HIS A 742 0.38 -1.97 23.90
N GLY A 743 0.16 -3.28 23.97
CA GLY A 743 -1.11 -3.88 23.58
C GLY A 743 -0.97 -5.27 23.00
N SER A 744 -2.02 -5.73 22.31
CA SER A 744 -2.08 -7.06 21.72
C SER A 744 -1.53 -7.05 20.29
N HIS A 745 -0.56 -7.91 20.02
CA HIS A 745 0.05 -8.07 18.69
C HIS A 745 -0.05 -9.52 18.23
N ARG A 746 -0.16 -9.70 16.90
CA ARG A 746 -0.12 -10.99 16.21
C ARG A 746 0.69 -10.81 14.93
N PHE A 747 1.67 -11.67 14.71
CA PHE A 747 2.54 -11.68 13.52
C PHE A 747 3.19 -13.05 13.35
N GLY A 748 3.71 -13.32 12.16
CA GLY A 748 4.27 -14.60 11.76
C GLY A 748 5.66 -14.48 11.12
N TYR A 749 6.45 -15.52 11.28
CA TYR A 749 7.61 -15.77 10.46
C TYR A 749 7.67 -17.26 10.11
N ALA A 750 8.31 -17.57 9.01
CA ALA A 750 8.55 -18.95 8.60
C ALA A 750 10.03 -19.14 8.25
N LEU A 751 10.52 -20.38 8.34
CA LEU A 751 11.87 -20.70 7.92
C LEU A 751 11.93 -22.04 7.21
N TYR A 752 12.81 -22.13 6.23
CA TYR A 752 12.97 -23.32 5.39
C TYR A 752 14.39 -23.39 4.81
N GLY A 753 14.87 -24.61 4.57
CA GLY A 753 16.14 -24.86 3.91
C GLY A 753 16.00 -24.91 2.40
N HIS A 754 17.07 -24.64 1.66
CA HIS A 754 17.09 -24.88 0.21
C HIS A 754 18.47 -25.36 -0.27
N ARG A 755 18.47 -26.00 -1.44
CA ARG A 755 19.70 -26.30 -2.19
C ARG A 755 20.03 -25.09 -3.04
N GLY A 756 21.32 -24.79 -3.18
CA GLY A 756 21.75 -23.64 -3.97
C GLY A 756 21.63 -22.34 -3.18
N SER A 757 21.28 -21.27 -3.90
CA SER A 757 20.99 -19.94 -3.37
C SER A 757 19.49 -19.71 -3.21
N TRP A 758 19.11 -18.56 -2.66
CA TRP A 758 17.72 -18.11 -2.58
C TRP A 758 16.96 -18.12 -3.92
N ARG A 759 17.68 -18.10 -5.06
CA ARG A 759 17.10 -18.21 -6.41
C ARG A 759 16.59 -19.63 -6.66
N GLU A 760 17.44 -20.64 -6.46
CA GLU A 760 17.08 -22.05 -6.57
C GLU A 760 16.09 -22.49 -5.49
N GLY A 761 16.14 -21.86 -4.31
CA GLY A 761 15.14 -22.01 -3.24
C GLY A 761 13.77 -21.40 -3.57
N ASP A 762 13.67 -20.59 -4.63
CA ASP A 762 12.48 -19.84 -5.03
C ASP A 762 11.93 -18.99 -3.85
N THR A 763 12.82 -18.34 -3.11
CA THR A 763 12.49 -17.56 -1.91
C THR A 763 11.43 -16.47 -2.17
N PRO A 764 11.49 -15.70 -3.26
CA PRO A 764 10.44 -14.73 -3.58
C PRO A 764 9.04 -15.35 -3.71
N TRP A 765 8.95 -16.56 -4.27
CA TRP A 765 7.69 -17.30 -4.37
C TRP A 765 7.21 -17.82 -3.02
N GLN A 766 8.10 -18.39 -2.19
CA GLN A 766 7.74 -18.84 -0.85
C GLN A 766 7.24 -17.67 0.01
N ALA A 767 7.90 -16.50 -0.10
CA ALA A 767 7.50 -15.27 0.58
C ALA A 767 6.11 -14.79 0.13
N ALA A 768 5.85 -14.77 -1.19
CA ALA A 768 4.55 -14.39 -1.73
C ALA A 768 3.43 -15.35 -1.26
N ARG A 769 3.68 -16.67 -1.26
CA ARG A 769 2.73 -17.67 -0.77
C ARG A 769 2.42 -17.50 0.71
N PHE A 770 3.43 -17.23 1.53
CA PHE A 770 3.27 -17.02 2.98
C PHE A 770 2.47 -15.76 3.29
N ASN A 771 2.69 -14.68 2.54
CA ASN A 771 2.00 -13.42 2.73
C ASN A 771 0.56 -13.44 2.18
N GLN A 772 0.31 -14.12 1.06
CA GLN A 772 -0.99 -14.17 0.39
C GLN A 772 -1.60 -15.59 0.47
N PRO A 773 -2.33 -15.95 1.55
CA PRO A 773 -2.93 -17.27 1.70
C PRO A 773 -4.03 -17.55 0.67
N LEU A 774 -4.45 -18.81 0.56
CA LEU A 774 -5.68 -19.17 -0.16
C LEU A 774 -6.90 -18.68 0.62
N LEU A 775 -7.87 -18.09 -0.08
CA LEU A 775 -9.05 -17.47 0.53
C LEU A 775 -10.30 -18.31 0.26
N ALA A 776 -11.06 -18.67 1.29
CA ALA A 776 -12.26 -19.48 1.16
C ALA A 776 -13.55 -18.66 1.26
N PHE A 777 -14.52 -18.97 0.42
CA PHE A 777 -15.84 -18.36 0.40
C PHE A 777 -16.91 -19.45 0.40
N ARG A 778 -17.85 -19.36 1.32
CA ARG A 778 -19.05 -20.20 1.34
C ARG A 778 -20.05 -19.67 0.34
N THR A 779 -20.71 -20.54 -0.40
CA THR A 779 -21.80 -20.19 -1.32
C THR A 779 -22.93 -21.23 -1.27
N THR A 780 -23.97 -21.07 -2.09
CA THR A 780 -25.08 -22.03 -2.25
C THR A 780 -24.81 -23.00 -3.39
N ALA A 781 -25.41 -24.20 -3.34
CA ALA A 781 -25.23 -25.20 -4.39
C ALA A 781 -26.13 -24.90 -5.60
N HIS A 782 -25.54 -24.70 -6.78
CA HIS A 782 -26.27 -24.45 -8.03
C HIS A 782 -25.44 -24.93 -9.24
N PRO A 783 -26.08 -25.22 -10.39
CA PRO A 783 -25.33 -25.37 -11.64
C PRO A 783 -24.71 -24.03 -12.06
N GLY A 784 -23.58 -24.10 -12.76
CA GLY A 784 -22.93 -22.96 -13.40
C GLY A 784 -22.47 -23.31 -14.81
N LYS A 785 -22.19 -22.28 -15.62
CA LYS A 785 -21.72 -22.47 -17.01
C LYS A 785 -20.23 -22.82 -17.07
N LEU A 786 -19.47 -22.41 -16.05
CA LEU A 786 -18.10 -22.85 -15.83
C LEU A 786 -18.10 -24.18 -15.06
N GLY A 787 -16.99 -24.91 -15.14
CA GLY A 787 -16.80 -26.11 -14.33
C GLY A 787 -16.58 -25.78 -12.85
N LYS A 788 -16.17 -26.81 -12.08
CA LYS A 788 -15.75 -26.64 -10.68
C LYS A 788 -14.40 -25.94 -10.51
N SER A 789 -13.66 -25.73 -11.60
CA SER A 789 -12.32 -25.12 -11.67
C SER A 789 -12.30 -24.02 -12.72
N PHE A 790 -11.68 -22.90 -12.40
CA PHE A 790 -11.45 -21.81 -13.35
C PHE A 790 -10.10 -21.12 -13.07
N SER A 791 -9.36 -20.78 -14.11
CA SER A 791 -8.09 -20.04 -14.04
C SER A 791 -8.14 -18.92 -15.04
N PHE A 792 -7.97 -17.68 -14.57
CA PHE A 792 -8.07 -16.51 -15.44
C PHE A 792 -6.76 -16.16 -16.11
N LEU A 793 -5.62 -16.35 -15.43
CA LEU A 793 -4.30 -16.02 -15.94
C LEU A 793 -3.35 -17.18 -15.72
N ARG A 794 -2.54 -17.45 -16.75
CA ARG A 794 -1.40 -18.36 -16.71
C ARG A 794 -0.14 -17.63 -17.12
N LEU A 795 0.92 -17.87 -16.35
CA LEU A 795 2.28 -17.41 -16.60
C LEU A 795 3.15 -18.65 -16.70
N ASP A 796 3.90 -18.79 -17.78
CA ASP A 796 4.71 -20.00 -18.05
C ASP A 796 6.16 -19.88 -17.57
N HIS A 797 6.52 -18.76 -16.94
CA HIS A 797 7.89 -18.49 -16.50
C HIS A 797 8.06 -18.55 -14.96
N PRO A 798 8.87 -19.48 -14.41
CA PRO A 798 9.03 -19.69 -12.96
C PRO A 798 9.89 -18.63 -12.26
N GLN A 799 10.44 -17.64 -12.97
CA GLN A 799 11.19 -16.52 -12.37
C GLN A 799 10.40 -15.20 -12.37
N VAL A 800 9.23 -15.19 -13.02
CA VAL A 800 8.39 -14.00 -13.13
C VAL A 800 7.19 -14.14 -12.18
N LEU A 801 6.78 -13.03 -11.59
CA LEU A 801 5.55 -12.91 -10.82
C LEU A 801 4.69 -11.77 -11.38
N VAL A 802 3.37 -11.96 -11.35
CA VAL A 802 2.41 -10.88 -11.58
C VAL A 802 2.22 -10.07 -10.30
N ARG A 803 2.67 -8.82 -10.29
CA ARG A 803 2.60 -7.91 -9.13
C ARG A 803 1.30 -7.12 -9.02
N ALA A 804 0.65 -6.87 -10.15
CA ALA A 804 -0.67 -6.26 -10.20
C ALA A 804 -1.46 -6.81 -11.39
N PHE A 805 -2.77 -6.98 -11.20
CA PHE A 805 -3.70 -7.26 -12.28
C PHE A 805 -5.05 -6.61 -12.00
N LYS A 806 -5.36 -5.55 -12.74
CA LYS A 806 -6.51 -4.68 -12.49
C LYS A 806 -7.08 -4.09 -13.77
N GLN A 807 -8.22 -3.41 -13.73
CA GLN A 807 -8.65 -2.54 -14.83
C GLN A 807 -7.82 -1.24 -14.82
N ALA A 808 -7.52 -0.67 -15.99
CA ALA A 808 -6.87 0.63 -16.12
C ALA A 808 -7.67 1.74 -15.42
N GLU A 809 -7.00 2.78 -14.94
CA GLU A 809 -7.66 3.96 -14.34
C GLU A 809 -8.46 4.75 -15.38
N GLU A 810 -8.13 4.60 -16.67
CA GLU A 810 -8.89 5.14 -17.80
C GLU A 810 -9.19 4.05 -18.83
N GLY A 811 -10.46 3.98 -19.24
CA GLY A 811 -10.94 3.01 -20.20
C GLY A 811 -11.19 1.63 -19.59
N SER A 812 -11.21 0.61 -20.45
CA SER A 812 -11.60 -0.77 -20.11
C SER A 812 -10.48 -1.79 -20.33
N ASP A 813 -9.26 -1.34 -20.61
CA ASP A 813 -8.13 -2.25 -20.77
C ASP A 813 -7.70 -2.81 -19.40
N LEU A 814 -7.16 -4.02 -19.40
CA LEU A 814 -6.61 -4.67 -18.21
C LEU A 814 -5.13 -4.37 -18.09
N ILE A 815 -4.71 -3.92 -16.91
CA ILE A 815 -3.30 -3.68 -16.58
C ILE A 815 -2.72 -4.93 -15.95
N VAL A 816 -1.64 -5.47 -16.53
CA VAL A 816 -0.79 -6.50 -15.92
C VAL A 816 0.60 -5.93 -15.66
N ARG A 817 1.08 -6.07 -14.42
CA ARG A 817 2.46 -5.71 -14.05
C ARG A 817 3.25 -6.96 -13.73
N LEU A 818 4.34 -7.16 -14.44
CA LEU A 818 5.25 -8.30 -14.32
C LEU A 818 6.55 -7.85 -13.64
N GLN A 819 7.14 -8.75 -12.86
CA GLN A 819 8.45 -8.56 -12.26
C GLN A 819 9.27 -9.85 -12.33
N GLU A 820 10.52 -9.74 -12.77
CA GLU A 820 11.57 -10.75 -12.66
C GLU A 820 12.10 -10.77 -11.21
N THR A 821 12.32 -11.97 -10.64
CA THR A 821 12.54 -12.11 -9.19
C THR A 821 13.86 -12.76 -8.78
N GLN A 822 14.70 -13.18 -9.71
CA GLN A 822 15.91 -13.97 -9.51
C GLN A 822 17.20 -13.28 -10.03
N GLU A 823 17.17 -12.00 -10.40
CA GLU A 823 18.33 -11.24 -10.91
C GLU A 823 18.87 -11.76 -12.25
N SER A 824 18.07 -12.52 -12.99
CA SER A 824 18.45 -13.05 -14.30
C SER A 824 17.40 -12.62 -15.32
N PRO A 825 17.79 -12.18 -16.54
CA PRO A 825 16.80 -11.91 -17.57
C PRO A 825 15.89 -13.12 -17.80
N ALA A 826 14.59 -12.85 -17.95
CA ALA A 826 13.58 -13.84 -18.31
C ALA A 826 13.23 -13.64 -19.79
N GLU A 827 13.64 -14.60 -20.62
CA GLU A 827 13.35 -14.62 -22.06
C GLU A 827 12.05 -15.41 -22.32
N GLU A 828 11.37 -15.13 -23.42
CA GLU A 828 10.18 -15.88 -23.88
C GLU A 828 9.06 -16.01 -22.83
N VAL A 829 8.79 -14.94 -22.09
CA VAL A 829 7.72 -14.90 -21.08
C VAL A 829 6.36 -14.82 -21.77
N VAL A 830 5.51 -15.82 -21.54
CA VAL A 830 4.15 -15.86 -22.10
C VAL A 830 3.12 -15.63 -21.00
N VAL A 831 2.27 -14.61 -21.21
CA VAL A 831 1.10 -14.36 -20.39
C VAL A 831 -0.16 -14.72 -21.18
N GLY A 832 -0.83 -15.78 -20.74
CA GLY A 832 -2.13 -16.20 -21.28
C GLY A 832 -3.27 -15.80 -20.35
N LEU A 833 -4.36 -15.29 -20.92
CA LEU A 833 -5.63 -15.13 -20.21
C LEU A 833 -6.61 -16.26 -20.60
N ALA A 834 -7.69 -16.41 -19.84
CA ALA A 834 -8.80 -17.29 -20.20
C ALA A 834 -9.42 -16.92 -21.57
N PRO A 835 -9.73 -15.64 -21.85
CA PRO A 835 -9.99 -15.16 -23.21
C PRO A 835 -8.68 -14.93 -23.99
N PRO A 836 -8.68 -15.06 -25.33
CA PRO A 836 -7.60 -14.53 -26.16
C PRO A 836 -7.40 -13.03 -25.93
N ILE A 837 -6.15 -12.58 -25.97
CA ILE A 837 -5.77 -11.16 -25.96
C ILE A 837 -5.85 -10.65 -27.40
N ALA A 838 -6.73 -9.68 -27.64
CA ALA A 838 -6.93 -9.08 -28.95
C ALA A 838 -5.93 -7.95 -29.22
N GLU A 839 -5.64 -7.12 -28.20
CA GLU A 839 -4.66 -6.03 -28.31
C GLU A 839 -3.80 -5.95 -27.04
N ALA A 840 -2.54 -5.54 -27.21
CA ALA A 840 -1.63 -5.33 -26.10
C ALA A 840 -0.68 -4.18 -26.41
N ARG A 841 -0.44 -3.34 -25.42
CA ARG A 841 0.60 -2.31 -25.46
C ARG A 841 1.37 -2.31 -24.16
N GLU A 842 2.66 -2.03 -24.24
CA GLU A 842 3.45 -1.72 -23.07
C GLU A 842 3.11 -0.31 -22.60
N VAL A 843 2.92 -0.17 -21.29
CA VAL A 843 2.68 1.09 -20.59
C VAL A 843 3.69 1.27 -19.47
N ASP A 844 3.88 2.50 -19.03
CA ASP A 844 4.69 2.79 -17.85
C ASP A 844 3.89 2.45 -16.57
N GLY A 845 4.52 2.63 -15.40
CA GLY A 845 3.90 2.36 -14.11
C GLY A 845 2.72 3.27 -13.76
N SER A 846 2.63 4.42 -14.42
CA SER A 846 1.48 5.34 -14.38
C SER A 846 0.50 5.10 -15.53
N GLU A 847 0.56 3.94 -16.17
CA GLU A 847 -0.36 3.49 -17.24
C GLU A 847 -0.29 4.29 -18.55
N ARG A 848 0.77 5.09 -18.75
CA ARG A 848 0.97 5.85 -19.99
C ARG A 848 1.51 4.96 -21.11
N PRO A 849 0.97 5.05 -22.34
CA PRO A 849 1.45 4.26 -23.48
C PRO A 849 2.95 4.47 -23.77
N LEU A 850 3.69 3.37 -23.95
CA LEU A 850 5.09 3.38 -24.38
C LEU A 850 5.23 2.88 -25.82
N ARG A 851 4.82 1.64 -26.09
CA ARG A 851 4.92 1.01 -27.41
C ARG A 851 3.93 -0.14 -27.56
N ALA A 852 3.69 -0.60 -28.79
CA ALA A 852 2.94 -1.82 -29.05
C ALA A 852 3.65 -3.05 -28.44
N ALA A 853 2.88 -4.03 -27.97
CA ALA A 853 3.39 -5.29 -27.44
C ALA A 853 3.05 -6.46 -28.38
N ALA A 854 3.87 -7.51 -28.34
CA ALA A 854 3.69 -8.67 -29.20
C ALA A 854 2.58 -9.59 -28.67
N ILE A 855 1.72 -10.03 -29.58
CA ILE A 855 0.71 -11.07 -29.32
C ILE A 855 0.94 -12.22 -30.30
N GLU A 856 0.97 -13.43 -29.78
CA GLU A 856 1.02 -14.67 -30.57
C GLU A 856 -0.04 -15.64 -30.02
N ASP A 857 -0.89 -16.17 -30.92
CA ASP A 857 -2.00 -17.07 -30.57
C ASP A 857 -2.89 -16.56 -29.41
N GLY A 858 -3.16 -15.26 -29.39
CA GLY A 858 -3.98 -14.61 -28.35
C GLY A 858 -3.29 -14.50 -26.98
N LYS A 859 -1.96 -14.62 -26.91
CA LYS A 859 -1.18 -14.49 -25.67
C LYS A 859 -0.16 -13.38 -25.81
N LEU A 860 0.14 -12.69 -24.71
CA LEU A 860 1.20 -11.69 -24.67
C LEU A 860 2.56 -12.42 -24.63
N LEU A 861 3.45 -12.08 -25.55
CA LEU A 861 4.85 -12.52 -25.55
C LEU A 861 5.74 -11.34 -25.14
N THR A 862 6.61 -11.57 -24.17
CA THR A 862 7.49 -10.53 -23.65
C THR A 862 8.79 -11.10 -23.08
N GLU A 863 9.66 -10.21 -22.63
CA GLU A 863 10.93 -10.52 -21.97
C GLU A 863 11.10 -9.56 -20.78
N LEU A 864 11.85 -9.93 -19.76
CA LEU A 864 12.14 -9.03 -18.64
C LEU A 864 13.65 -9.01 -18.40
N GLY A 865 14.22 -7.83 -18.22
CA GLY A 865 15.57 -7.69 -17.66
C GLY A 865 15.58 -8.07 -16.17
N SER A 866 16.77 -8.30 -15.63
CA SER A 866 16.96 -8.58 -14.20
C SER A 866 16.23 -7.55 -13.33
N PHE A 867 15.32 -8.02 -12.47
CA PHE A 867 14.46 -7.22 -11.59
C PHE A 867 13.56 -6.15 -12.23
N ALA A 868 13.65 -5.93 -13.54
CA ALA A 868 12.97 -4.83 -14.21
C ALA A 868 11.45 -5.04 -14.20
N PRO A 869 10.65 -4.11 -13.66
CA PRO A 869 9.21 -4.17 -13.80
C PRO A 869 8.80 -3.83 -15.23
N ARG A 870 7.83 -4.56 -15.78
CA ARG A 870 7.18 -4.24 -17.06
C ARG A 870 5.67 -4.27 -16.92
N THR A 871 5.00 -3.31 -17.54
CA THR A 871 3.54 -3.16 -17.43
C THR A 871 2.90 -3.15 -18.80
N PHE A 872 1.77 -3.84 -18.93
CA PHE A 872 1.05 -3.93 -20.19
C PHE A 872 -0.42 -3.63 -19.98
N ALA A 873 -0.99 -2.85 -20.89
CA ALA A 873 -2.43 -2.74 -21.04
C ALA A 873 -2.90 -3.75 -22.09
N LEU A 874 -3.83 -4.62 -21.70
CA LEU A 874 -4.34 -5.74 -22.47
C LEU A 874 -5.82 -5.54 -22.74
N ARG A 875 -6.24 -5.76 -23.99
CA ARG A 875 -7.65 -5.86 -24.36
C ARG A 875 -7.97 -7.32 -24.64
N PRO A 876 -8.58 -8.05 -23.70
CA PRO A 876 -9.07 -9.40 -23.97
C PRO A 876 -10.28 -9.36 -24.92
N GLU A 877 -10.56 -10.48 -25.59
CA GLU A 877 -11.86 -10.69 -26.22
C GLU A 877 -13.00 -10.58 -25.19
N ALA A 878 -14.14 -10.09 -25.66
CA ALA A 878 -15.33 -9.90 -24.82
C ALA A 878 -15.74 -11.22 -24.15
N GLY A 879 -16.08 -11.13 -22.87
CA GLY A 879 -16.44 -12.32 -22.11
C GLY A 879 -17.81 -12.88 -22.45
N PRO A 880 -18.08 -14.13 -22.05
CA PRO A 880 -19.22 -14.91 -22.54
C PRO A 880 -20.62 -14.48 -22.03
N SER A 881 -20.78 -13.31 -21.39
CA SER A 881 -22.01 -12.85 -20.70
C SER A 881 -22.76 -14.02 -20.05
N VAL A 882 -22.15 -14.55 -19.00
CA VAL A 882 -22.59 -15.84 -18.44
C VAL A 882 -23.68 -15.70 -17.38
N SER A 883 -23.85 -14.52 -16.78
CA SER A 883 -24.89 -14.22 -15.80
C SER A 883 -25.86 -13.14 -16.28
N GLU A 884 -27.08 -13.17 -15.79
CA GLU A 884 -28.04 -12.06 -15.95
C GLU A 884 -27.74 -11.01 -14.88
N PRO A 885 -27.66 -9.71 -15.22
CA PRO A 885 -27.48 -8.66 -14.22
C PRO A 885 -28.57 -8.72 -13.16
N ALA A 886 -28.22 -8.32 -11.93
CA ALA A 886 -29.21 -8.22 -10.86
C ALA A 886 -30.39 -7.32 -11.28
N ALA A 887 -31.60 -7.88 -11.28
CA ALA A 887 -32.81 -7.12 -11.55
C ALA A 887 -33.30 -6.49 -10.25
N GLY A 888 -33.01 -5.21 -10.06
CA GLY A 888 -33.39 -4.43 -8.88
C GLY A 888 -34.58 -3.49 -9.15
N GLN A 889 -35.52 -3.42 -8.22
CA GLN A 889 -36.58 -2.43 -8.18
C GLN A 889 -36.48 -1.62 -6.88
N PRO A 890 -36.10 -0.33 -6.95
CA PRO A 890 -36.13 0.57 -5.80
C PRO A 890 -37.54 0.75 -5.26
N LEU A 891 -37.67 0.76 -3.94
CA LEU A 891 -38.94 1.03 -3.26
C LEU A 891 -39.06 2.53 -2.98
N PRO A 892 -40.24 3.13 -3.18
CA PRO A 892 -40.48 4.51 -2.75
C PRO A 892 -40.48 4.59 -1.23
N LEU A 893 -39.63 5.44 -0.67
CA LEU A 893 -39.57 5.69 0.77
C LEU A 893 -40.27 7.02 1.10
N PRO A 894 -41.18 7.06 2.09
CA PRO A 894 -41.79 8.29 2.57
C PRO A 894 -40.83 9.07 3.47
N PHE A 895 -39.73 9.59 2.90
CA PHE A 895 -38.68 10.29 3.65
C PHE A 895 -39.24 11.38 4.56
N ASP A 896 -38.75 11.43 5.78
CA ASP A 896 -39.25 12.32 6.85
C ASP A 896 -38.13 12.98 7.68
N VAL A 897 -36.87 12.69 7.35
CA VAL A 897 -35.68 13.28 7.97
C VAL A 897 -34.87 14.03 6.91
N VAL A 898 -34.49 15.27 7.23
CA VAL A 898 -33.51 16.05 6.44
C VAL A 898 -32.12 15.69 6.93
N ALA A 899 -31.49 14.72 6.28
CA ALA A 899 -30.21 14.13 6.68
C ALA A 899 -28.98 14.90 6.19
N THR A 900 -29.16 15.85 5.27
CA THR A 900 -28.06 16.60 4.63
C THR A 900 -28.18 18.11 4.85
N SER A 901 -27.05 18.81 4.87
CA SER A 901 -26.98 20.27 4.73
C SER A 901 -25.82 20.68 3.81
N PHE A 902 -25.66 21.97 3.49
CA PHE A 902 -24.71 22.44 2.47
C PHE A 902 -23.85 23.58 2.98
N HIS A 903 -22.58 23.62 2.55
CA HIS A 903 -21.63 24.67 2.90
C HIS A 903 -22.19 26.08 2.66
N GLY A 904 -22.03 26.99 3.64
CA GLY A 904 -22.40 28.41 3.51
C GLY A 904 -23.89 28.75 3.55
N ASN A 905 -24.79 27.76 3.52
CA ASN A 905 -26.24 27.96 3.60
C ASN A 905 -26.76 27.59 4.99
N GLY A 906 -26.71 28.56 5.91
CA GLY A 906 -26.95 28.36 7.34
C GLY A 906 -28.37 28.01 7.82
N LYS A 907 -29.05 26.96 7.28
CA LYS A 907 -30.04 26.13 8.03
C LYS A 907 -30.76 24.97 7.29
N ARG A 908 -31.11 23.96 8.13
CA ARG A 908 -32.30 23.04 8.21
C ARG A 908 -32.10 21.53 8.03
N GLY A 909 -30.90 21.00 8.20
CA GLY A 909 -30.69 19.56 8.40
C GLY A 909 -30.66 19.21 9.88
N ASP A 910 -31.22 18.06 10.26
CA ASP A 910 -30.97 17.44 11.56
C ASP A 910 -31.04 15.93 11.39
N PHE A 911 -29.86 15.34 11.15
CA PHE A 911 -29.75 13.90 11.19
C PHE A 911 -29.79 13.50 12.67
N ASP A 912 -28.72 13.60 13.43
CA ASP A 912 -28.64 12.90 14.72
C ASP A 912 -29.44 13.47 15.92
N GLY A 913 -30.35 14.42 15.72
CA GLY A 913 -31.10 15.09 16.79
C GLY A 913 -30.30 16.19 17.49
N ARG A 914 -29.08 16.47 17.00
CA ARG A 914 -28.17 17.51 17.52
C ARG A 914 -27.83 18.56 16.46
N GLY A 915 -28.59 18.58 15.36
CA GLY A 915 -28.37 19.47 14.23
C GLY A 915 -27.25 19.03 13.29
N ARG A 916 -26.65 17.85 13.47
CA ARG A 916 -25.57 17.37 12.59
C ARG A 916 -26.12 16.63 11.39
N THR A 917 -25.42 16.72 10.26
CA THR A 917 -25.85 16.13 8.99
C THR A 917 -24.71 15.68 8.12
N TYR A 918 -25.02 14.87 7.11
CA TYR A 918 -24.11 14.59 6.01
C TYR A 918 -23.88 15.86 5.15
N PRO A 919 -22.69 16.00 4.55
CA PRO A 919 -22.42 17.04 3.56
C PRO A 919 -23.19 16.75 2.28
N GLY A 920 -24.16 17.61 1.97
CA GLY A 920 -25.09 17.47 0.85
C GLY A 920 -24.40 17.60 -0.51
N GLU A 921 -23.32 18.38 -0.58
CA GLU A 921 -22.49 18.56 -1.76
C GLU A 921 -21.68 17.32 -2.16
N GLN A 922 -21.44 16.38 -1.23
CA GLN A 922 -20.83 15.07 -1.52
C GLN A 922 -21.86 13.94 -1.61
N PHE A 923 -23.14 14.21 -1.29
CA PHE A 923 -24.15 13.18 -1.11
C PHE A 923 -24.60 12.60 -2.47
N PRO A 924 -24.43 11.29 -2.71
CA PRO A 924 -24.68 10.70 -4.01
C PRO A 924 -26.18 10.54 -4.27
N SER A 925 -26.57 10.54 -5.55
CA SER A 925 -27.95 10.22 -5.97
C SER A 925 -28.25 8.72 -5.94
N ALA A 926 -27.23 7.88 -6.11
CA ALA A 926 -27.32 6.42 -6.01
C ALA A 926 -25.99 5.81 -5.56
N VAL A 927 -26.05 4.62 -4.97
CA VAL A 927 -24.89 3.80 -4.61
C VAL A 927 -25.08 2.41 -5.21
N SER A 928 -24.06 1.84 -5.84
CA SER A 928 -24.09 0.46 -6.32
C SER A 928 -23.40 -0.49 -5.33
N PHE A 929 -24.07 -1.59 -4.99
CA PHE A 929 -23.53 -2.61 -4.09
C PHE A 929 -23.97 -4.01 -4.54
N GLY A 930 -23.01 -4.90 -4.82
CA GLY A 930 -23.31 -6.23 -5.37
C GLY A 930 -24.02 -6.18 -6.74
N GLY A 931 -23.84 -5.11 -7.51
CA GLY A 931 -24.53 -4.92 -8.79
C GLY A 931 -25.97 -4.42 -8.66
N VAL A 932 -26.44 -4.19 -7.42
CA VAL A 932 -27.75 -3.60 -7.13
C VAL A 932 -27.61 -2.10 -6.90
N GLU A 933 -28.36 -1.31 -7.67
CA GLU A 933 -28.45 0.14 -7.51
C GLU A 933 -29.41 0.51 -6.37
N LEU A 934 -28.88 1.20 -5.36
CA LEU A 934 -29.63 1.77 -4.24
C LEU A 934 -29.81 3.27 -4.48
N ARG A 935 -31.03 3.70 -4.81
CA ARG A 935 -31.34 5.12 -5.08
C ARG A 935 -31.63 5.88 -3.80
N LEU A 936 -30.86 6.93 -3.56
CA LEU A 936 -31.01 7.78 -2.38
C LEU A 936 -32.06 8.87 -2.63
N GLY A 937 -32.56 9.45 -1.53
CA GLY A 937 -33.44 10.60 -1.58
C GLY A 937 -32.76 11.85 -2.16
N PRO A 938 -33.55 12.90 -2.47
CA PRO A 938 -33.03 14.13 -3.07
C PRO A 938 -31.96 14.82 -2.21
N SER A 939 -30.91 15.34 -2.85
CA SER A 939 -29.82 16.11 -2.24
C SER A 939 -29.91 17.61 -2.58
N HIS A 940 -31.06 18.24 -2.34
CA HIS A 940 -31.18 19.71 -2.41
C HIS A 940 -31.59 20.30 -1.04
N PRO A 941 -31.27 21.59 -0.77
CA PRO A 941 -31.46 22.17 0.55
C PRO A 941 -32.87 22.00 1.12
N GLY A 942 -32.97 21.45 2.32
CA GLY A 942 -34.22 21.32 3.09
C GLY A 942 -35.11 20.12 2.76
N SER A 943 -34.70 19.26 1.82
CA SER A 943 -35.48 18.08 1.45
C SER A 943 -35.24 16.88 2.37
N ALA A 944 -36.33 16.18 2.70
CA ALA A 944 -36.24 14.92 3.43
C ALA A 944 -35.67 13.83 2.51
N ASN A 945 -34.69 13.09 3.01
CA ASN A 945 -33.90 12.12 2.25
C ASN A 945 -33.44 10.92 3.08
N ALA A 946 -33.91 10.80 4.32
CA ALA A 946 -33.88 9.57 5.09
C ALA A 946 -35.25 9.31 5.74
N LEU A 947 -35.53 8.03 6.03
CA LEU A 947 -36.74 7.56 6.69
C LEU A 947 -36.39 7.03 8.07
N ALA A 948 -36.94 7.61 9.13
CA ALA A 948 -36.83 7.05 10.48
C ALA A 948 -37.78 5.86 10.67
N CYS A 949 -37.28 4.72 11.16
CA CYS A 949 -38.11 3.52 11.37
C CYS A 949 -39.05 3.70 12.58
N ARG A 950 -40.37 3.76 12.32
CA ARG A 950 -41.45 3.94 13.31
C ARG A 950 -42.60 2.95 13.08
N GLY A 951 -42.29 1.73 12.64
CA GLY A 951 -43.33 0.73 12.35
C GLY A 951 -44.04 0.90 11.00
N GLN A 952 -43.46 1.61 10.03
CA GLN A 952 -44.05 1.74 8.70
C GLN A 952 -44.04 0.39 7.98
N ALA A 953 -45.09 0.09 7.22
CA ALA A 953 -45.10 -1.02 6.27
C ALA A 953 -44.66 -0.51 4.89
N LEU A 954 -43.71 -1.19 4.26
CA LEU A 954 -43.29 -0.95 2.89
C LEU A 954 -43.79 -2.08 2.00
N ASP A 955 -44.59 -1.75 0.99
CA ASP A 955 -45.04 -2.73 0.00
C ASP A 955 -43.86 -3.21 -0.85
N LEU A 956 -43.71 -4.53 -0.95
CA LEU A 956 -42.74 -5.15 -1.84
C LEU A 956 -43.33 -5.22 -3.26
N PRO A 957 -42.53 -4.93 -4.29
CA PRO A 957 -43.01 -5.00 -5.67
C PRO A 957 -43.39 -6.43 -6.05
N ALA A 958 -44.46 -6.55 -6.85
CA ALA A 958 -44.82 -7.84 -7.44
C ALA A 958 -43.71 -8.29 -8.40
N GLY A 959 -43.22 -9.51 -8.23
CA GLY A 959 -42.14 -10.06 -9.05
C GLY A 959 -41.45 -11.24 -8.38
N ASP A 960 -40.44 -11.76 -9.05
CA ASP A 960 -39.60 -12.85 -8.55
C ASP A 960 -38.32 -12.28 -7.91
N PHE A 961 -38.49 -11.58 -6.80
CA PHE A 961 -37.40 -11.03 -6.00
C PHE A 961 -37.06 -11.99 -4.84
N ASN A 962 -35.77 -12.18 -4.57
CA ASN A 962 -35.29 -13.08 -3.52
C ASN A 962 -34.50 -12.35 -2.42
N ARG A 963 -34.31 -11.03 -2.56
CA ARG A 963 -33.54 -10.23 -1.61
C ARG A 963 -34.04 -8.80 -1.52
N LEU A 964 -33.93 -8.22 -0.32
CA LEU A 964 -34.18 -6.80 -0.06
C LEU A 964 -32.87 -6.17 0.44
N HIS A 965 -32.35 -5.22 -0.33
CA HIS A 965 -31.14 -4.46 0.00
C HIS A 965 -31.54 -3.18 0.73
N LEU A 966 -30.89 -2.92 1.85
CA LEU A 966 -31.11 -1.74 2.67
C LEU A 966 -29.82 -0.92 2.73
N LEU A 967 -29.94 0.38 2.48
CA LEU A 967 -28.90 1.35 2.82
C LEU A 967 -29.33 2.05 4.09
N ALA A 968 -28.60 1.83 5.18
CA ALA A 968 -29.03 2.26 6.51
C ALA A 968 -27.88 2.76 7.38
N ALA A 969 -28.24 3.61 8.34
CA ALA A 969 -27.36 4.02 9.43
C ALA A 969 -28.18 4.29 10.69
N ALA A 970 -27.56 4.11 11.85
CA ALA A 970 -28.16 4.39 13.14
C ALA A 970 -27.66 5.72 13.72
N VAL A 971 -28.50 6.38 14.51
CA VAL A 971 -28.13 7.53 15.36
C VAL A 971 -28.05 7.12 16.83
N GLU A 972 -27.37 7.93 17.64
CA GLU A 972 -27.16 7.68 19.08
C GLU A 972 -26.38 6.40 19.45
N GLY A 973 -25.79 5.71 18.46
CA GLY A 973 -25.03 4.49 18.64
C GLY A 973 -25.44 3.44 17.61
N ASP A 974 -24.97 2.20 17.78
CA ASP A 974 -25.50 1.10 16.97
C ASP A 974 -26.86 0.70 17.54
N ALA A 975 -27.85 0.47 16.68
CA ALA A 975 -29.22 0.17 17.04
C ALA A 975 -29.66 -1.21 16.52
N GLY A 976 -30.35 -1.99 17.36
CA GLY A 976 -30.97 -3.25 16.94
C GLY A 976 -32.43 -3.04 16.60
N GLY A 977 -32.92 -3.67 15.53
CA GLY A 977 -34.32 -3.64 15.14
C GLY A 977 -34.73 -4.92 14.44
N THR A 978 -35.97 -5.34 14.67
CA THR A 978 -36.59 -6.49 14.03
C THR A 978 -37.40 -6.01 12.83
N PHE A 979 -36.98 -6.40 11.63
CA PHE A 979 -37.74 -6.23 10.39
C PHE A 979 -38.62 -7.46 10.22
N ASP A 980 -39.89 -7.28 9.89
CA ASP A 980 -40.82 -8.39 9.73
C ASP A 980 -41.28 -8.48 8.26
N VAL A 981 -40.96 -9.60 7.60
CA VAL A 981 -41.37 -9.88 6.22
C VAL A 981 -42.51 -10.89 6.23
N ASP A 982 -43.74 -10.46 5.93
CA ASP A 982 -44.94 -11.31 5.96
C ASP A 982 -45.11 -12.20 7.22
N GLY A 983 -44.73 -11.70 8.40
CA GLY A 983 -44.79 -12.39 9.68
C GLY A 983 -43.48 -13.11 10.07
N GLN A 984 -42.42 -13.02 9.27
CA GLN A 984 -41.10 -13.58 9.57
C GLN A 984 -40.17 -12.51 10.15
N PRO A 985 -39.81 -12.60 11.45
CA PRO A 985 -38.94 -11.62 12.09
C PRO A 985 -37.47 -11.83 11.72
N ILE A 986 -36.80 -10.74 11.36
CA ILE A 986 -35.38 -10.69 10.99
C ILE A 986 -34.70 -9.58 11.80
N ASP A 987 -33.84 -9.99 12.72
CA ASP A 987 -33.09 -9.08 13.57
C ASP A 987 -31.85 -8.54 12.85
N LEU A 988 -31.78 -7.22 12.69
CA LEU A 988 -30.60 -6.53 12.19
C LEU A 988 -30.05 -5.58 13.25
N ARG A 989 -28.71 -5.49 13.32
CA ARG A 989 -28.00 -4.49 14.11
C ARG A 989 -27.39 -3.46 13.16
N ILE A 990 -28.01 -2.29 13.11
CA ILE A 990 -27.61 -1.18 12.25
C ILE A 990 -26.52 -0.36 12.94
N GLN A 991 -25.42 -0.11 12.23
CA GLN A 991 -24.25 0.56 12.77
C GLN A 991 -24.45 2.07 12.86
N SER A 992 -23.87 2.70 13.90
CA SER A 992 -23.84 4.16 14.05
C SER A 992 -23.24 4.82 12.81
N TYR A 993 -23.91 5.87 12.33
CA TYR A 993 -23.55 6.63 11.13
C TYR A 993 -22.18 7.30 11.22
N SER A 994 -21.69 7.60 12.41
CA SER A 994 -20.42 8.28 12.64
C SER A 994 -19.62 7.59 13.74
N GLY A 995 -18.31 7.88 13.79
CA GLY A 995 -17.35 7.29 14.72
C GLY A 995 -16.27 6.50 13.99
N THR A 996 -15.60 5.60 14.72
CA THR A 996 -14.56 4.74 14.12
C THR A 996 -15.11 3.36 13.78
N ILE A 997 -14.66 2.79 12.65
CA ILE A 997 -14.99 1.43 12.22
C ILE A 997 -14.32 0.40 13.13
N GLY A 998 -13.15 0.70 13.68
CA GLY A 998 -12.58 -0.10 14.74
C GLY A 998 -11.61 0.66 15.61
N ARG A 999 -11.07 -0.06 16.58
CA ARG A 999 -10.03 0.45 17.49
C ARG A 999 -9.16 -0.70 17.96
N TRP A 1000 -7.84 -0.48 17.92
CA TRP A 1000 -6.88 -1.39 18.50
C TRP A 1000 -6.93 -1.40 20.04
N LYS A 1001 -6.71 -2.56 20.63
CA LYS A 1001 -6.69 -2.74 22.09
C LYS A 1001 -5.36 -2.23 22.66
N ASP A 1002 -5.32 -0.95 22.99
CA ASP A 1002 -4.16 -0.24 23.53
C ASP A 1002 -4.25 0.03 25.06
N TRP A 1003 -3.11 0.42 25.64
CA TRP A 1003 -3.03 0.95 27.00
C TRP A 1003 -2.86 2.47 26.94
N ARG A 1004 -3.86 3.23 27.36
CA ARG A 1004 -3.79 4.70 27.31
C ARG A 1004 -3.34 5.29 28.65
N ARG A 1005 -2.45 6.28 28.56
CA ARG A 1005 -2.17 7.20 29.67
C ARG A 1005 -3.36 8.14 29.82
N ARG A 1006 -3.79 8.43 31.05
CA ARG A 1006 -4.75 9.53 31.25
C ARG A 1006 -4.12 10.85 30.78
N PRO A 1007 -4.88 11.77 30.17
CA PRO A 1007 -4.34 13.02 29.63
C PRO A 1007 -3.51 13.82 30.65
N TRP A 1008 -3.84 13.72 31.94
CA TRP A 1008 -3.25 14.51 33.03
C TRP A 1008 -2.79 13.68 34.24
N GLY A 1009 -2.14 12.53 34.05
CA GLY A 1009 -1.63 11.74 35.18
C GLY A 1009 -0.58 10.67 34.85
N TRP A 1010 0.08 10.17 35.89
CA TRP A 1010 1.00 9.02 35.83
C TRP A 1010 0.28 7.66 35.76
N SER A 1011 -1.05 7.64 35.80
CA SER A 1011 -1.86 6.43 35.79
C SER A 1011 -2.23 5.98 34.37
N TRP A 1012 -2.14 4.66 34.17
CA TRP A 1012 -2.51 3.97 32.94
C TRP A 1012 -3.88 3.36 33.14
N SER A 1013 -4.79 3.59 32.20
CA SER A 1013 -6.04 2.85 32.15
C SER A 1013 -6.07 2.05 30.86
N ARG A 1014 -6.42 0.77 30.99
CA ARG A 1014 -6.73 -0.09 29.85
C ARG A 1014 -7.82 0.60 29.04
N SER A 1015 -7.59 0.78 27.74
CA SER A 1015 -8.65 1.22 26.82
C SER A 1015 -9.81 0.21 26.92
N PRO A 1016 -11.08 0.64 26.79
CA PRO A 1016 -12.17 -0.32 26.59
C PRO A 1016 -11.78 -1.30 25.46
N SER A 1017 -12.15 -2.56 25.59
CA SER A 1017 -11.76 -3.65 24.68
C SER A 1017 -11.75 -3.19 23.21
N GLY A 1018 -10.70 -3.53 22.46
CA GLY A 1018 -10.67 -3.29 21.01
C GLY A 1018 -11.92 -3.85 20.35
N PHE A 1019 -12.40 -3.16 19.32
CA PHE A 1019 -13.63 -3.52 18.60
C PHE A 1019 -13.46 -3.29 17.10
N LEU A 1020 -14.34 -3.91 16.33
CA LEU A 1020 -14.41 -3.77 14.88
C LEU A 1020 -15.86 -3.94 14.41
N LYS A 1021 -16.34 -2.97 13.64
CA LYS A 1021 -17.57 -3.01 12.85
C LYS A 1021 -17.27 -3.74 11.55
N ARG A 1022 -18.04 -4.78 11.25
CA ARG A 1022 -17.83 -5.66 10.08
C ARG A 1022 -18.85 -5.45 8.98
N ASP A 1023 -19.90 -4.67 9.23
CA ASP A 1023 -20.92 -4.40 8.24
C ASP A 1023 -20.30 -3.66 7.04
N PRO A 1024 -20.66 -4.04 5.80
CA PRO A 1024 -20.12 -3.40 4.60
C PRO A 1024 -20.42 -1.90 4.55
N ILE A 1025 -19.37 -1.10 4.37
CA ILE A 1025 -19.51 0.32 4.07
C ILE A 1025 -19.88 0.43 2.59
N ALA A 1026 -21.07 0.96 2.32
CA ALA A 1026 -21.55 1.19 0.96
C ALA A 1026 -21.16 2.57 0.45
N TRP A 1027 -21.12 3.57 1.35
CA TRP A 1027 -20.68 4.92 1.06
C TRP A 1027 -20.14 5.59 2.33
N LEU A 1028 -19.20 6.52 2.17
CA LEU A 1028 -18.63 7.28 3.26
C LEU A 1028 -18.26 8.70 2.82
N THR A 1029 -18.14 9.58 3.81
CA THR A 1029 -17.56 10.93 3.69
C THR A 1029 -16.61 11.17 4.88
N THR A 1030 -15.63 12.04 4.66
CA THR A 1030 -14.60 12.42 5.63
C THR A 1030 -15.03 13.51 6.60
N HIS A 1031 -16.19 14.15 6.41
CA HIS A 1031 -16.68 15.15 7.35
C HIS A 1031 -18.19 15.09 7.54
N ARG A 1032 -18.66 15.92 8.46
CA ARG A 1032 -20.08 16.19 8.65
C ARG A 1032 -20.28 17.66 8.93
N HIS A 1033 -21.50 18.14 8.71
CA HIS A 1033 -21.87 19.49 9.12
C HIS A 1033 -22.35 19.51 10.56
N ASP A 1034 -21.95 20.54 11.30
CA ASP A 1034 -22.50 20.88 12.61
C ASP A 1034 -23.88 21.57 12.50
N GLN A 1035 -24.44 21.98 13.65
CA GLN A 1035 -25.74 22.67 13.73
C GLN A 1035 -25.80 24.02 12.98
N ASP A 1036 -24.64 24.63 12.69
CA ASP A 1036 -24.51 25.89 11.98
C ASP A 1036 -24.25 25.66 10.47
N GLY A 1037 -24.09 24.41 10.03
CA GLY A 1037 -23.72 24.05 8.66
C GLY A 1037 -22.23 24.20 8.37
N ARG A 1038 -21.38 24.18 9.40
CA ARG A 1038 -19.91 24.22 9.26
C ARG A 1038 -19.33 22.82 9.29
N ASP A 1039 -18.21 22.62 8.62
CA ASP A 1039 -17.49 21.35 8.66
C ASP A 1039 -16.95 21.03 10.05
N GLU A 1040 -17.27 19.82 10.53
CA GLU A 1040 -16.45 19.10 11.50
C GLU A 1040 -15.46 18.23 10.70
N PRO A 1041 -14.25 18.73 10.39
CA PRO A 1041 -13.35 18.10 9.43
C PRO A 1041 -12.84 16.76 9.93
N TYR A 1042 -12.61 15.82 9.02
CA TYR A 1042 -12.10 14.47 9.32
C TYR A 1042 -12.92 13.68 10.36
N VAL A 1043 -14.22 13.97 10.46
CA VAL A 1043 -15.19 13.19 11.24
C VAL A 1043 -16.04 12.37 10.28
N PHE A 1044 -15.67 11.10 10.12
CA PHE A 1044 -16.32 10.23 9.16
C PHE A 1044 -17.82 10.04 9.42
N CYS A 1045 -18.56 9.99 8.33
CA CYS A 1045 -19.91 9.46 8.29
C CYS A 1045 -20.02 8.34 7.27
N TYR A 1046 -20.88 7.35 7.55
CA TYR A 1046 -20.98 6.10 6.80
C TYR A 1046 -22.44 5.75 6.55
N LEU A 1047 -22.70 5.19 5.37
CA LEU A 1047 -23.88 4.41 5.06
C LEU A 1047 -23.47 2.95 4.91
N PHE A 1048 -24.17 2.06 5.60
CA PHE A 1048 -23.88 0.62 5.59
C PHE A 1048 -24.91 -0.12 4.74
N HIS A 1049 -24.44 -1.16 4.04
CA HIS A 1049 -25.31 -2.07 3.31
C HIS A 1049 -25.76 -3.22 4.21
N TYR A 1050 -27.05 -3.55 4.11
CA TYR A 1050 -27.65 -4.76 4.69
C TYR A 1050 -28.50 -5.47 3.65
N SER A 1051 -28.67 -6.77 3.83
CA SER A 1051 -29.53 -7.58 2.98
C SER A 1051 -30.45 -8.47 3.80
N ILE A 1052 -31.71 -8.55 3.40
CA ILE A 1052 -32.72 -9.48 3.92
C ILE A 1052 -33.09 -10.46 2.81
N GLU A 1053 -33.15 -11.75 3.12
CA GLU A 1053 -33.65 -12.77 2.19
C GLU A 1053 -35.18 -12.69 2.10
N LEU A 1054 -35.72 -12.83 0.90
CA LEU A 1054 -37.16 -12.80 0.63
C LEU A 1054 -37.63 -14.19 0.21
N GLU A 1055 -38.71 -14.66 0.83
CA GLU A 1055 -39.44 -15.82 0.34
C GLU A 1055 -40.22 -15.48 -0.94
N ALA A 1056 -40.48 -16.49 -1.76
CA ALA A 1056 -41.24 -16.32 -2.99
C ALA A 1056 -42.65 -15.77 -2.69
N GLY A 1057 -42.98 -14.64 -3.32
CA GLY A 1057 -44.28 -13.99 -3.16
C GLY A 1057 -44.42 -13.10 -1.91
N ALA A 1058 -43.31 -12.74 -1.26
CA ALA A 1058 -43.30 -11.74 -0.19
C ALA A 1058 -43.94 -10.42 -0.67
N ARG A 1059 -44.82 -9.84 0.16
CA ARG A 1059 -45.73 -8.73 -0.19
C ARG A 1059 -45.40 -7.43 0.52
N PHE A 1060 -44.93 -7.48 1.75
CA PHE A 1060 -44.56 -6.28 2.49
C PHE A 1060 -43.46 -6.59 3.52
N VAL A 1061 -42.75 -5.54 3.91
CA VAL A 1061 -41.85 -5.55 5.07
C VAL A 1061 -42.32 -4.49 6.07
N LEU A 1062 -42.51 -4.89 7.33
CA LEU A 1062 -42.76 -4.00 8.45
C LEU A 1062 -41.41 -3.58 9.04
N LEU A 1063 -41.17 -2.27 9.07
CA LEU A 1063 -39.98 -1.67 9.68
C LEU A 1063 -40.06 -1.75 11.21
N PRO A 1064 -38.93 -1.80 11.93
CA PRO A 1064 -38.94 -1.76 13.39
C PRO A 1064 -39.48 -0.43 13.95
N GLU A 1065 -40.03 -0.45 15.17
CA GLU A 1065 -40.36 0.76 15.94
C GLU A 1065 -39.12 1.33 16.66
N VAL A 1066 -38.06 1.63 15.90
CA VAL A 1066 -36.76 2.08 16.41
C VAL A 1066 -36.33 3.31 15.59
N PRO A 1067 -36.74 4.54 15.96
CA PRO A 1067 -36.49 5.76 15.17
C PRO A 1067 -35.01 6.14 15.06
N GLU A 1068 -34.15 5.52 15.86
CA GLU A 1068 -32.70 5.61 15.75
C GLU A 1068 -32.18 4.96 14.46
N ILE A 1069 -32.88 3.95 13.94
CA ILE A 1069 -32.58 3.33 12.65
C ILE A 1069 -33.17 4.18 11.53
N ARG A 1070 -32.33 4.49 10.53
CA ARG A 1070 -32.72 5.33 9.39
C ARG A 1070 -32.34 4.68 8.08
N LEU A 1071 -33.32 4.64 7.18
CA LEU A 1071 -33.17 4.10 5.84
C LEU A 1071 -32.97 5.23 4.83
N PHE A 1072 -31.99 5.05 3.94
CA PHE A 1072 -31.69 5.98 2.85
C PHE A 1072 -32.14 5.43 1.50
N ALA A 1073 -32.14 4.11 1.35
CA ALA A 1073 -32.61 3.42 0.16
C ALA A 1073 -33.05 2.01 0.53
N VAL A 1074 -34.05 1.51 -0.20
CA VAL A 1074 -34.47 0.11 -0.15
C VAL A 1074 -34.69 -0.37 -1.57
N THR A 1075 -34.17 -1.55 -1.92
CA THR A 1075 -34.30 -2.11 -3.28
C THR A 1075 -34.55 -3.60 -3.18
N ALA A 1076 -35.67 -4.05 -3.76
CA ALA A 1076 -35.94 -5.48 -3.93
C ALA A 1076 -35.17 -5.96 -5.17
N ALA A 1077 -34.40 -7.04 -5.04
CA ALA A 1077 -33.54 -7.54 -6.10
C ALA A 1077 -33.68 -9.05 -6.27
N ARG A 1078 -33.42 -9.49 -7.50
CA ARG A 1078 -33.13 -10.89 -7.82
C ARG A 1078 -31.64 -11.01 -8.10
N GLU A 1079 -30.90 -11.62 -7.18
CA GLU A 1079 -29.46 -11.88 -7.32
C GLU A 1079 -29.03 -13.14 -6.53
N ARG A 1080 -27.85 -13.70 -6.84
CA ARG A 1080 -27.23 -14.78 -6.03
C ARG A 1080 -25.85 -14.41 -5.50
N ILE A 1081 -25.25 -13.29 -5.92
CA ILE A 1081 -23.98 -12.76 -5.41
C ILE A 1081 -24.01 -12.69 -3.88
N GLY A 1082 -25.12 -12.17 -3.33
CA GLY A 1082 -25.36 -12.06 -1.88
C GLY A 1082 -25.29 -13.37 -1.09
N ASP A 1083 -25.41 -14.54 -1.72
CA ASP A 1083 -25.32 -15.86 -1.08
C ASP A 1083 -23.87 -16.22 -0.71
N THR A 1084 -22.91 -15.60 -1.41
CA THR A 1084 -21.49 -15.86 -1.18
C THR A 1084 -20.97 -15.02 -0.03
N LYS A 1085 -20.35 -15.66 0.97
CA LYS A 1085 -19.78 -15.01 2.15
C LYS A 1085 -18.35 -15.48 2.38
N ALA A 1086 -17.46 -14.57 2.76
CA ALA A 1086 -16.12 -14.93 3.20
C ALA A 1086 -16.21 -15.98 4.34
N ALA A 1087 -15.44 -17.06 4.18
CA ALA A 1087 -15.27 -18.09 5.20
C ALA A 1087 -13.94 -17.92 5.96
N PHE A 1088 -13.11 -16.93 5.64
CA PHE A 1088 -11.95 -16.53 6.44
C PHE A 1088 -12.28 -15.28 7.27
N ASP A 1089 -11.43 -14.93 8.25
CA ASP A 1089 -11.51 -13.61 8.88
C ASP A 1089 -10.65 -12.61 8.10
N PRO A 1090 -11.26 -11.65 7.38
CA PRO A 1090 -10.50 -10.70 6.56
C PRO A 1090 -9.63 -9.75 7.39
N TYR A 1091 -9.92 -9.60 8.69
CA TYR A 1091 -9.29 -8.63 9.58
C TYR A 1091 -8.29 -9.23 10.59
N ASP A 1092 -8.16 -10.56 10.67
CA ASP A 1092 -7.25 -11.27 11.60
C ASP A 1092 -5.77 -11.18 11.22
#